data_AF-A0A969W5K7-F1
#
_entry.id   AF-A0A969W5K7-F1
#
_cell.length_a   1.000
_cell.length_b   1.000
_cell.length_c   1.000
_cell.angle_alpha   90.00
_cell.angle_beta   90.00
_cell.angle_gamma   90.00
#
_symmetry.space_group_name_H-M   'P 1'
#
loop_
_entity.id
_entity.type
_entity.pdbx_description
1 polymer ?
#
loop_
_entity_poly.entity_id
_entity_poly.type
_entity_poly.pdbx_seq_one_letter_code
_entity_poly.pdbx_strand_id
1 'polypeptide(L)'
;MRRRIARALAAVEAQPQRWEETFYRTLQHAAPGGRIMANVGAGHLKPNVSTINCTVSRPIADSMDGIMAAASEAALTLKAGCGIGYDFTTLRPSGAYVSGAGATTSGPLPFMDVFDAICRTVSSAGGRRGAQMGCLDISHPDIEDFITAKREAGRLRAFNLSVLITDAFIDAVRADADWPLVFPRLRHEPEPAECLWRVWPVRDENHLLNERGETCCRIYRQVRARALWDLVMRSTYDYSDPGFILIDECNRMNPLWFSEEIRSTNPCGEQPLPPYGACLLGSINLASFVRRAFTAHAHFDFDAYAKAVRVFARMLDNVCELHGLPLSQQVREIERKRRHGMGYFGLGSALTMLGQRYGDAPSIAFTATVTQRLALENWRAALELAQEKGPAPALTETVALTPRHLLQSPVLAEHGHKAGDRLPASVLHARYSRHLQRIATLDAALVDALAETGARYTHATSIAPTGTMAASVGNNASNGIEPSFAHSYVRNMIVPGEKAKRAVRMESYELLAYRAETGEDVDPDALPPLFIGAGDIAPRAHIDVQAAAQAWVDSSISKTINVPTDIAFDDFKNVYLYAVERGLKGCTTFRFNPKVHQGVLVQDRDLAATLYEFRLDDGRVLQLRGDETVEYEGGRYSAANLYDALKEGFYGKL
;
A
#
# COMPACT_ATOMS: atom_id res chain seq x y z
N MET A 1 -23.17 7.08 12.34
CA MET A 1 -22.38 6.65 11.16
C MET A 1 -22.63 5.21 10.73
N ARG A 2 -22.32 4.18 11.55
CA ARG A 2 -22.44 2.75 11.18
C ARG A 2 -23.78 2.37 10.52
N ARG A 3 -24.91 2.85 11.06
CA ARG A 3 -26.24 2.58 10.51
C ARG A 3 -26.43 3.11 9.08
N ARG A 4 -25.87 4.29 8.74
CA ARG A 4 -25.88 4.83 7.37
C ARG A 4 -25.17 3.88 6.41
N ILE A 5 -23.97 3.43 6.80
CA ILE A 5 -23.15 2.51 5.98
C ILE A 5 -23.89 1.19 5.78
N ALA A 6 -24.38 0.58 6.88
CA ALA A 6 -25.11 -0.67 6.82
C ALA A 6 -26.33 -0.61 5.90
N ARG A 7 -27.18 0.43 6.04
CA ARG A 7 -28.36 0.64 5.20
C ARG A 7 -28.00 0.78 3.73
N ALA A 8 -27.02 1.63 3.42
CA ALA A 8 -26.63 1.89 2.03
C ALA A 8 -26.00 0.66 1.35
N LEU A 9 -25.19 -0.13 2.08
CA LEU A 9 -24.64 -1.39 1.53
C LEU A 9 -25.70 -2.49 1.43
N ALA A 10 -26.67 -2.54 2.34
CA ALA A 10 -27.77 -3.48 2.27
C ALA A 10 -28.76 -3.16 1.13
N ALA A 11 -28.89 -1.89 0.73
CA ALA A 11 -29.78 -1.47 -0.36
C ALA A 11 -29.45 -2.09 -1.72
N VAL A 12 -28.22 -2.60 -1.88
CA VAL A 12 -27.73 -3.30 -3.08
C VAL A 12 -28.18 -4.77 -3.11
N GLU A 13 -28.55 -5.34 -1.96
CA GLU A 13 -28.99 -6.73 -1.85
C GLU A 13 -30.41 -6.91 -2.39
N ALA A 14 -30.73 -8.11 -2.88
CA ALA A 14 -32.09 -8.46 -3.28
C ALA A 14 -33.11 -8.38 -2.12
N GLN A 15 -32.65 -8.58 -0.88
CA GLN A 15 -33.46 -8.47 0.34
C GLN A 15 -32.77 -7.54 1.37
N PRO A 16 -32.83 -6.21 1.20
CA PRO A 16 -32.09 -5.27 2.06
C PRO A 16 -32.39 -5.41 3.55
N GLN A 17 -33.65 -5.67 3.91
CA GLN A 17 -34.10 -5.75 5.30
C GLN A 17 -33.46 -6.93 6.05
N ARG A 18 -33.07 -8.00 5.34
CA ARG A 18 -32.37 -9.16 5.91
C ARG A 18 -30.93 -8.84 6.30
N TRP A 19 -30.29 -7.90 5.58
CA TRP A 19 -28.85 -7.65 5.69
C TRP A 19 -28.50 -6.41 6.51
N GLU A 20 -29.36 -5.38 6.56
CA GLU A 20 -29.04 -4.11 7.25
C GLU A 20 -28.60 -4.33 8.71
N GLU A 21 -29.33 -5.13 9.48
CA GLU A 21 -28.99 -5.38 10.89
C GLU A 21 -27.71 -6.22 11.03
N THR A 22 -27.54 -7.24 10.20
CA THR A 22 -26.32 -8.08 10.15
C THR A 22 -25.08 -7.23 9.83
N PHE A 23 -25.19 -6.34 8.84
CA PHE A 23 -24.13 -5.41 8.47
C PHE A 23 -23.84 -4.42 9.59
N TYR A 24 -24.87 -3.86 10.23
CA TYR A 24 -24.70 -2.95 11.36
C TYR A 24 -23.96 -3.59 12.54
N ARG A 25 -24.29 -4.84 12.88
CA ARG A 25 -23.60 -5.60 13.94
C ARG A 25 -22.15 -5.91 13.55
N THR A 26 -21.91 -6.29 12.31
CA THR A 26 -20.55 -6.56 11.81
C THR A 26 -19.67 -5.31 11.87
N LEU A 27 -20.23 -4.12 11.63
CA LEU A 27 -19.50 -2.85 11.73
C LEU A 27 -19.06 -2.47 13.15
N GLN A 28 -19.46 -3.22 14.18
CA GLN A 28 -18.89 -3.08 15.53
C GLN A 28 -17.47 -3.66 15.60
N HIS A 29 -17.17 -4.62 14.73
CA HIS A 29 -15.90 -5.36 14.70
C HIS A 29 -15.09 -5.09 13.43
N ALA A 30 -15.70 -4.50 12.40
CA ALA A 30 -15.05 -4.21 11.12
C ALA A 30 -15.32 -2.78 10.68
N ALA A 31 -14.37 -2.20 9.95
CA ALA A 31 -14.50 -0.86 9.40
C ALA A 31 -14.09 -0.88 7.92
N PRO A 32 -14.96 -0.43 7.00
CA PRO A 32 -14.58 -0.28 5.62
C PRO A 32 -13.60 0.90 5.46
N GLY A 33 -12.93 0.97 4.30
CA GLY A 33 -11.96 2.01 3.99
C GLY A 33 -12.50 3.42 4.22
N GLY A 34 -11.61 4.36 4.51
CA GLY A 34 -12.00 5.72 4.90
C GLY A 34 -12.89 6.44 3.89
N ARG A 35 -12.76 6.14 2.59
CA ARG A 35 -13.62 6.72 1.54
C ARG A 35 -15.01 6.12 1.57
N ILE A 36 -15.12 4.80 1.75
CA ILE A 36 -16.40 4.11 1.97
C ILE A 36 -17.12 4.71 3.17
N MET A 37 -16.45 4.82 4.33
CA MET A 37 -17.05 5.41 5.55
C MET A 37 -17.54 6.85 5.34
N ALA A 38 -16.75 7.65 4.63
CA ALA A 38 -17.07 9.06 4.37
C ALA A 38 -18.24 9.23 3.38
N ASN A 39 -18.33 8.38 2.35
CA ASN A 39 -19.11 8.67 1.15
C ASN A 39 -20.32 7.74 0.92
N VAL A 40 -20.30 6.48 1.38
CA VAL A 40 -21.42 5.54 1.16
C VAL A 40 -22.72 6.07 1.77
N GLY A 41 -23.78 6.20 0.97
CA GLY A 41 -25.06 6.75 1.44
C GLY A 41 -25.03 8.26 1.73
N ALA A 42 -24.01 9.00 1.26
CA ALA A 42 -23.88 10.45 1.39
C ALA A 42 -23.97 11.20 0.04
N GLY A 43 -24.49 10.54 -1.01
CA GLY A 43 -24.52 11.11 -2.37
C GLY A 43 -25.27 12.44 -2.50
N HIS A 44 -26.30 12.66 -1.68
CA HIS A 44 -27.03 13.94 -1.63
C HIS A 44 -26.18 15.12 -1.15
N LEU A 45 -25.11 14.87 -0.39
CA LEU A 45 -24.16 15.89 0.08
C LEU A 45 -22.93 15.98 -0.83
N LYS A 46 -22.54 14.86 -1.43
CA LYS A 46 -21.29 14.68 -2.19
C LYS A 46 -21.57 13.81 -3.42
N PRO A 47 -22.13 14.34 -4.51
CA PRO A 47 -22.56 13.54 -5.66
C PRO A 47 -21.41 13.02 -6.54
N ASN A 48 -20.22 13.62 -6.45
CA ASN A 48 -19.10 13.36 -7.36
C ASN A 48 -17.84 12.83 -6.63
N VAL A 49 -18.04 11.93 -5.67
CA VAL A 49 -16.92 11.35 -4.88
C VAL A 49 -16.95 9.83 -4.95
N SER A 50 -15.76 9.24 -4.98
CA SER A 50 -15.62 7.79 -5.02
C SER A 50 -15.66 7.19 -3.62
N THR A 51 -16.15 5.95 -3.52
CA THR A 51 -15.99 5.11 -2.32
C THR A 51 -14.69 4.31 -2.36
N ILE A 52 -13.95 4.35 -3.47
CA ILE A 52 -12.69 3.65 -3.68
C ILE A 52 -11.53 4.46 -3.09
N ASN A 53 -10.60 3.75 -2.45
CA ASN A 53 -9.43 4.35 -1.82
C ASN A 53 -8.20 4.35 -2.74
N CYS A 54 -8.01 3.26 -3.48
CA CYS A 54 -6.73 2.93 -4.11
C CYS A 54 -6.90 2.68 -5.60
N THR A 55 -6.08 3.35 -6.40
CA THR A 55 -6.07 3.21 -7.87
C THR A 55 -4.64 3.19 -8.40
N VAL A 56 -4.45 2.65 -9.60
CA VAL A 56 -3.23 2.80 -10.40
C VAL A 56 -3.61 3.36 -11.77
N SER A 57 -2.77 4.26 -12.27
CA SER A 57 -2.93 4.92 -13.57
C SER A 57 -2.81 3.93 -14.73
N ARG A 58 -3.19 4.40 -15.91
CA ARG A 58 -2.81 3.77 -17.17
C ARG A 58 -1.29 3.67 -17.35
N PRO A 59 -0.79 2.85 -18.29
CA PRO A 59 0.59 3.01 -18.76
C PRO A 59 0.71 4.39 -19.40
N ILE A 60 1.78 5.11 -19.07
CA ILE A 60 2.04 6.44 -19.60
C ILE A 60 2.71 6.28 -20.96
N ALA A 61 2.01 6.61 -22.04
CA ALA A 61 2.61 6.52 -23.36
C ALA A 61 3.71 7.58 -23.49
N ASP A 62 4.83 7.22 -24.13
CA ASP A 62 6.03 8.04 -24.28
C ASP A 62 5.86 9.13 -25.35
N SER A 63 4.89 10.02 -25.13
CA SER A 63 4.55 11.15 -25.98
C SER A 63 3.91 12.26 -25.14
N MET A 64 3.97 13.51 -25.60
CA MET A 64 3.33 14.62 -24.89
C MET A 64 1.83 14.41 -24.69
N ASP A 65 1.13 13.93 -25.71
CA ASP A 65 -0.29 13.61 -25.63
C ASP A 65 -0.56 12.49 -24.61
N GLY A 66 0.27 11.45 -24.60
CA GLY A 66 0.19 10.34 -23.66
C GLY A 66 0.40 10.78 -22.20
N ILE A 67 1.42 11.60 -21.97
CA ILE A 67 1.76 12.15 -20.66
C ILE A 67 0.64 13.06 -20.15
N MET A 68 0.18 14.01 -20.97
CA MET A 68 -0.84 14.97 -20.57
C MET A 68 -2.22 14.32 -20.41
N ALA A 69 -2.53 13.28 -21.20
CA ALA A 69 -3.74 12.49 -21.00
C ALA A 69 -3.72 11.76 -19.64
N ALA A 70 -2.61 11.12 -19.29
CA ALA A 70 -2.45 10.47 -17.98
C ALA A 70 -2.52 11.48 -16.82
N ALA A 71 -1.94 12.68 -17.00
CA ALA A 71 -2.01 13.77 -16.03
C ALA A 71 -3.44 14.31 -15.83
N SER A 72 -4.22 14.44 -16.91
CA SER A 72 -5.63 14.82 -16.85
C SER A 72 -6.49 13.77 -16.14
N GLU A 73 -6.31 12.49 -16.47
CA GLU A 73 -6.98 11.37 -15.80
C GLU A 73 -6.63 11.30 -14.30
N ALA A 74 -5.38 11.58 -13.96
CA ALA A 74 -4.93 11.71 -12.57
C ALA A 74 -5.67 12.82 -11.82
N ALA A 75 -5.83 14.00 -12.42
CA ALA A 75 -6.56 15.11 -11.82
C ALA A 75 -8.02 14.73 -11.48
N LEU A 76 -8.71 14.03 -12.39
CA LEU A 76 -10.07 13.53 -12.18
C LEU A 76 -10.13 12.49 -11.05
N THR A 77 -9.17 11.57 -11.02
CA THR A 77 -9.07 10.50 -10.00
C THR A 77 -8.81 11.08 -8.61
N LEU A 78 -7.87 12.02 -8.49
CA LEU A 78 -7.54 12.72 -7.25
C LEU A 78 -8.71 13.58 -6.75
N LYS A 79 -9.42 14.27 -7.66
CA LYS A 79 -10.63 15.05 -7.37
C LYS A 79 -11.73 14.17 -6.75
N ALA A 80 -11.93 12.97 -7.29
CA ALA A 80 -12.91 12.00 -6.77
C ALA A 80 -12.55 11.46 -5.37
N GLY A 81 -11.31 11.64 -4.91
CA GLY A 81 -10.86 11.25 -3.57
C GLY A 81 -9.87 10.09 -3.53
N CYS A 82 -9.56 9.48 -4.67
CA CYS A 82 -8.71 8.29 -4.73
C CYS A 82 -7.23 8.65 -4.59
N GLY A 83 -6.45 7.77 -3.95
CA GLY A 83 -5.00 7.76 -4.10
C GLY A 83 -4.61 7.01 -5.38
N ILE A 84 -3.54 7.44 -6.06
CA ILE A 84 -3.17 6.94 -7.39
C ILE A 84 -1.68 6.61 -7.50
N GLY A 85 -1.36 5.47 -8.09
CA GLY A 85 0.00 5.07 -8.43
C GLY A 85 0.31 5.17 -9.92
N TYR A 86 1.59 5.27 -10.26
CA TYR A 86 2.10 5.40 -11.62
C TYR A 86 3.34 4.53 -11.82
N ASP A 87 3.50 4.00 -13.03
CA ASP A 87 4.79 3.49 -13.52
C ASP A 87 5.35 4.50 -14.54
N PHE A 88 6.44 5.18 -14.19
CA PHE A 88 7.13 6.15 -15.05
C PHE A 88 8.22 5.49 -15.92
N THR A 89 8.42 4.17 -15.81
CA THR A 89 9.43 3.41 -16.59
C THR A 89 9.27 3.57 -18.09
N THR A 90 8.06 3.87 -18.56
CA THR A 90 7.75 3.95 -19.98
C THR A 90 8.25 5.24 -20.64
N LEU A 91 8.64 6.26 -19.88
CA LEU A 91 9.10 7.53 -20.43
C LEU A 91 10.59 7.47 -20.76
N ARG A 92 10.97 7.93 -21.97
CA ARG A 92 12.36 7.88 -22.43
C ARG A 92 13.30 8.70 -21.52
N PRO A 93 14.55 8.25 -21.36
CA PRO A 93 15.49 8.86 -20.43
C PRO A 93 15.95 10.24 -20.89
N SER A 94 16.46 11.03 -19.94
CA SER A 94 17.05 12.34 -20.19
C SER A 94 18.14 12.28 -21.27
N GLY A 95 18.12 13.25 -22.18
CA GLY A 95 19.04 13.29 -23.32
C GLY A 95 18.63 12.40 -24.50
N ALA A 96 17.60 11.54 -24.37
CA ALA A 96 17.10 10.76 -25.51
C ALA A 96 16.47 11.66 -26.58
N TYR A 97 16.64 11.28 -27.84
CA TYR A 97 16.19 12.06 -29.00
C TYR A 97 14.66 12.07 -29.15
N VAL A 98 14.12 13.20 -29.59
CA VAL A 98 12.70 13.42 -29.88
C VAL A 98 12.56 13.82 -31.35
N SER A 99 12.23 12.84 -32.20
CA SER A 99 12.21 12.98 -33.65
C SER A 99 11.33 14.13 -34.16
N GLY A 100 10.12 14.29 -33.62
CA GLY A 100 9.19 15.33 -34.04
C GLY A 100 9.61 16.77 -33.67
N ALA A 101 10.49 16.93 -32.68
CA ALA A 101 10.95 18.24 -32.20
C ALA A 101 12.40 18.57 -32.60
N GLY A 102 13.15 17.60 -33.13
CA GLY A 102 14.58 17.76 -33.41
C GLY A 102 15.42 18.09 -32.17
N ALA A 103 14.97 17.66 -30.99
CA ALA A 103 15.53 18.01 -29.68
C ALA A 103 15.74 16.78 -28.80
N THR A 104 16.31 16.98 -27.62
CA THR A 104 16.42 15.95 -26.57
C THR A 104 15.37 16.16 -25.48
N THR A 105 14.91 15.09 -24.86
CA THR A 105 14.01 15.17 -23.70
C THR A 105 14.78 15.45 -22.40
N SER A 106 14.06 15.89 -21.36
CA SER A 106 14.56 16.08 -20.00
C SER A 106 14.30 14.88 -19.07
N GLY A 107 13.74 13.79 -19.60
CA GLY A 107 13.49 12.54 -18.86
C GLY A 107 12.18 12.53 -18.05
N PRO A 108 11.94 11.49 -17.23
CA PRO A 108 10.69 11.31 -16.49
C PRO A 108 10.49 12.30 -15.35
N LEU A 109 11.56 12.70 -14.64
CA LEU A 109 11.44 13.50 -13.41
C LEU A 109 10.74 14.87 -13.63
N PRO A 110 11.09 15.67 -14.66
CA PRO A 110 10.37 16.91 -14.94
C PRO A 110 8.88 16.71 -15.27
N PHE A 111 8.51 15.58 -15.88
CA PHE A 111 7.11 15.25 -16.07
C PHE A 111 6.43 14.86 -14.76
N MET A 112 7.11 14.16 -13.85
CA MET A 112 6.59 13.90 -12.51
C MET A 112 6.28 15.20 -11.75
N ASP A 113 7.05 16.28 -11.96
CA ASP A 113 6.78 17.60 -11.37
C ASP A 113 5.42 18.16 -11.82
N VAL A 114 4.94 17.82 -13.03
CA VAL A 114 3.58 18.17 -13.51
C VAL A 114 2.51 17.44 -12.69
N PHE A 115 2.67 16.13 -12.47
CA PHE A 115 1.74 15.34 -11.65
C PHE A 115 1.75 15.79 -10.18
N ASP A 116 2.92 16.14 -9.65
CA ASP A 116 3.10 16.68 -8.30
C ASP A 116 2.37 18.03 -8.16
N ALA A 117 2.47 18.91 -9.17
CA ALA A 117 1.74 20.17 -9.23
C ALA A 117 0.21 19.95 -9.29
N ILE A 118 -0.27 19.03 -10.12
CA ILE A 118 -1.69 18.67 -10.20
C ILE A 118 -2.22 18.24 -8.84
N CYS A 119 -1.50 17.37 -8.13
CA CYS A 119 -1.91 16.91 -6.82
C CYS A 119 -1.96 18.01 -5.76
N ARG A 120 -1.11 19.04 -5.87
CA ARG A 120 -1.18 20.23 -5.01
C ARG A 120 -2.37 21.13 -5.36
N THR A 121 -2.70 21.25 -6.64
CA THR A 121 -3.80 22.12 -7.12
C THR A 121 -5.17 21.51 -6.87
N VAL A 122 -5.30 20.18 -7.01
CA VAL A 122 -6.57 19.48 -6.83
C VAL A 122 -6.85 19.24 -5.35
N SER A 123 -7.80 20.00 -4.79
CA SER A 123 -8.38 19.70 -3.48
C SER A 123 -9.11 18.36 -3.54
N SER A 124 -8.50 17.30 -3.02
CA SER A 124 -9.14 15.98 -2.97
C SER A 124 -10.41 16.04 -2.10
N ALA A 125 -11.46 15.34 -2.53
CA ALA A 125 -12.76 15.35 -1.87
C ALA A 125 -12.66 15.25 -0.33
N GLY A 126 -13.32 16.17 0.39
CA GLY A 126 -13.32 16.20 1.85
C GLY A 126 -12.13 16.93 2.50
N GLY A 127 -11.45 17.83 1.78
CA GLY A 127 -10.41 18.71 2.34
C GLY A 127 -9.08 18.02 2.65
N ARG A 128 -8.81 16.87 2.00
CA ARG A 128 -7.53 16.14 2.14
C ARG A 128 -6.59 16.52 0.99
N ARG A 129 -5.29 16.52 1.25
CA ARG A 129 -4.28 16.52 0.18
C ARG A 129 -4.34 15.18 -0.55
N GLY A 130 -4.15 15.19 -1.87
CA GLY A 130 -3.99 13.96 -2.65
C GLY A 130 -2.72 13.21 -2.24
N ALA A 131 -2.66 11.92 -2.55
CA ALA A 131 -1.50 11.08 -2.29
C ALA A 131 -1.20 10.25 -3.53
N GLN A 132 0.08 10.16 -3.89
CA GLN A 132 0.53 9.52 -5.12
C GLN A 132 1.66 8.51 -4.86
N MET A 133 1.77 7.47 -5.69
CA MET A 133 2.94 6.58 -5.76
C MET A 133 3.63 6.74 -7.11
N GLY A 134 4.92 7.06 -7.13
CA GLY A 134 5.74 7.05 -8.33
C GLY A 134 6.65 5.83 -8.32
N CYS A 135 6.56 4.99 -9.35
CA CYS A 135 7.44 3.85 -9.54
C CYS A 135 8.39 4.05 -10.73
N LEU A 136 9.61 3.53 -10.62
CA LEU A 136 10.56 3.43 -11.71
C LEU A 136 11.32 2.09 -11.64
N ASP A 137 11.52 1.45 -12.79
CA ASP A 137 12.30 0.21 -12.91
C ASP A 137 13.77 0.44 -12.55
N ILE A 138 14.35 -0.49 -11.78
CA ILE A 138 15.77 -0.44 -11.39
C ILE A 138 16.74 -0.40 -12.58
N SER A 139 16.28 -0.80 -13.77
CA SER A 139 17.08 -0.79 -15.00
C SER A 139 16.93 0.50 -15.80
N HIS A 140 16.10 1.46 -15.39
CA HIS A 140 15.88 2.68 -16.16
C HIS A 140 17.15 3.57 -16.16
N PRO A 141 17.54 4.23 -17.27
CA PRO A 141 18.78 5.03 -17.29
C PRO A 141 18.81 6.20 -16.31
N ASP A 142 17.64 6.78 -16.00
CA ASP A 142 17.50 7.87 -15.02
C ASP A 142 17.21 7.38 -13.58
N ILE A 143 17.48 6.10 -13.28
CA ILE A 143 17.16 5.51 -11.96
C ILE A 143 17.92 6.18 -10.81
N GLU A 144 19.17 6.58 -11.02
CA GLU A 144 19.99 7.22 -9.97
C GLU A 144 19.42 8.61 -9.61
N ASP A 145 18.97 9.37 -10.60
CA ASP A 145 18.31 10.66 -10.40
C ASP A 145 16.97 10.47 -9.67
N PHE A 146 16.19 9.46 -10.06
CA PHE A 146 14.94 9.11 -9.39
C PHE A 146 15.15 8.75 -7.92
N ILE A 147 16.16 7.93 -7.60
CA ILE A 147 16.50 7.55 -6.22
C ILE A 147 16.83 8.79 -5.39
N THR A 148 17.53 9.76 -5.98
CA THR A 148 18.00 10.95 -5.26
C THR A 148 17.04 12.15 -5.35
N ALA A 149 15.92 12.03 -6.07
CA ALA A 149 15.03 13.15 -6.41
C ALA A 149 14.51 13.92 -5.18
N LYS A 150 14.20 13.21 -4.09
CA LYS A 150 13.69 13.82 -2.84
C LYS A 150 14.76 14.43 -1.94
N ARG A 151 16.04 14.35 -2.31
CA ARG A 151 17.12 15.12 -1.65
C ARG A 151 16.98 16.61 -1.92
N GLU A 152 16.37 16.97 -3.05
CA GLU A 152 16.00 18.34 -3.38
C GLU A 152 14.82 18.80 -2.52
N ALA A 153 15.05 19.83 -1.71
CA ALA A 153 14.04 20.33 -0.78
C ALA A 153 12.81 20.87 -1.53
N GLY A 154 11.65 20.23 -1.34
CA GLY A 154 10.39 20.71 -1.94
C GLY A 154 9.89 19.89 -3.11
N ARG A 155 10.76 19.10 -3.74
CA ARG A 155 10.44 18.34 -4.95
C ARG A 155 9.71 17.04 -4.64
N LEU A 156 8.72 16.70 -5.48
CA LEU A 156 7.93 15.45 -5.41
C LEU A 156 7.31 15.14 -4.04
N ARG A 157 6.89 16.19 -3.30
CA ARG A 157 6.33 16.04 -1.95
C ARG A 157 5.00 15.31 -1.90
N ALA A 158 4.22 15.31 -2.99
CA ALA A 158 2.95 14.60 -3.04
C ALA A 158 3.09 13.11 -3.40
N PHE A 159 4.31 12.66 -3.71
CA PHE A 159 4.63 11.28 -4.04
C PHE A 159 5.27 10.55 -2.87
N ASN A 160 4.90 9.29 -2.68
CA ASN A 160 5.84 8.27 -2.23
C ASN A 160 6.58 7.75 -3.46
N LEU A 161 7.89 7.49 -3.35
CA LEU A 161 8.67 6.93 -4.45
C LEU A 161 9.03 5.48 -4.14
N SER A 162 8.98 4.61 -5.15
CA SER A 162 9.44 3.23 -4.98
C SER A 162 10.15 2.72 -6.22
N VAL A 163 11.24 2.00 -6.01
CA VAL A 163 11.97 1.33 -7.09
C VAL A 163 11.37 -0.05 -7.31
N LEU A 164 11.13 -0.41 -8.58
CA LEU A 164 10.70 -1.75 -8.96
C LEU A 164 11.94 -2.64 -9.04
N ILE A 165 12.10 -3.51 -8.04
CA ILE A 165 13.23 -4.42 -7.90
C ILE A 165 12.82 -5.79 -8.44
N THR A 166 13.66 -6.34 -9.31
CA THR A 166 13.50 -7.68 -9.90
C THR A 166 14.39 -8.69 -9.19
N ASP A 167 14.06 -9.97 -9.30
CA ASP A 167 14.89 -11.06 -8.75
C ASP A 167 16.28 -11.05 -9.40
N ALA A 168 16.34 -10.81 -10.72
CA ALA A 168 17.59 -10.71 -11.47
C ALA A 168 18.52 -9.60 -10.94
N PHE A 169 17.97 -8.47 -10.48
CA PHE A 169 18.77 -7.42 -9.87
C PHE A 169 19.31 -7.85 -8.50
N ILE A 170 18.49 -8.50 -7.67
CA ILE A 170 18.95 -9.03 -6.37
C ILE A 170 20.06 -10.06 -6.57
N ASP A 171 19.93 -10.95 -7.55
CA ASP A 171 20.97 -11.92 -7.87
C ASP A 171 22.25 -11.23 -8.33
N ALA A 172 22.15 -10.18 -9.14
CA ALA A 172 23.29 -9.35 -9.53
C ALA A 172 23.94 -8.63 -8.33
N VAL A 173 23.16 -8.14 -7.36
CA VAL A 173 23.68 -7.53 -6.12
C VAL A 173 24.46 -8.56 -5.30
N ARG A 174 23.91 -9.78 -5.14
CA ARG A 174 24.56 -10.88 -4.40
C ARG A 174 25.87 -11.30 -5.06
N ALA A 175 25.83 -11.50 -6.38
CA ALA A 175 26.97 -11.92 -7.19
C ALA A 175 28.02 -10.81 -7.40
N ASP A 176 27.71 -9.56 -7.04
CA ASP A 176 28.50 -8.40 -7.45
C ASP A 176 28.69 -8.44 -8.97
N ALA A 177 27.59 -8.42 -9.71
CA ALA A 177 27.59 -8.39 -11.17
C ALA A 177 27.35 -6.97 -11.70
N ASP A 178 27.68 -6.77 -12.98
CA ASP A 178 27.28 -5.57 -13.68
C ASP A 178 25.77 -5.61 -13.96
N TRP A 179 25.15 -4.44 -13.90
CA TRP A 179 23.74 -4.24 -14.15
C TRP A 179 23.55 -3.25 -15.30
N PRO A 180 22.85 -3.65 -16.38
CA PRO A 180 22.64 -2.80 -17.53
C PRO A 180 21.50 -1.82 -17.27
N LEU A 181 21.76 -0.54 -17.46
CA LEU A 181 20.75 0.50 -17.55
C LEU A 181 20.28 0.61 -18.99
N VAL A 182 18.99 0.35 -19.22
CA VAL A 182 18.43 0.10 -20.53
C VAL A 182 17.10 0.80 -20.76
N PHE A 183 16.85 1.14 -22.02
CA PHE A 183 15.55 1.64 -22.49
C PHE A 183 15.25 1.09 -23.89
N PRO A 184 13.99 0.86 -24.28
CA PRO A 184 13.64 0.41 -25.62
C PRO A 184 14.29 1.24 -26.71
N ARG A 185 14.91 0.57 -27.66
CA ARG A 185 15.35 1.20 -28.89
C ARG A 185 14.13 1.51 -29.76
N LEU A 186 14.05 2.73 -30.28
CA LEU A 186 13.04 3.09 -31.26
C LEU A 186 13.48 2.66 -32.67
N ARG A 187 12.55 2.17 -33.49
CA ARG A 187 12.81 1.67 -34.87
C ARG A 187 13.58 2.65 -35.77
N HIS A 188 13.38 3.94 -35.57
CA HIS A 188 14.02 4.99 -36.37
C HIS A 188 15.45 5.31 -35.94
N GLU A 189 15.90 4.80 -34.78
CA GLU A 189 17.29 4.94 -34.37
C GLU A 189 18.19 4.04 -35.22
N PRO A 190 19.40 4.50 -35.61
CA PRO A 190 20.37 3.67 -36.34
C PRO A 190 20.70 2.38 -35.57
N GLU A 191 21.11 1.32 -36.29
CA GLU A 191 21.42 0.03 -35.66
C GLU A 191 22.53 0.13 -34.62
N PRO A 192 22.31 -0.31 -33.36
CA PRO A 192 23.36 -0.38 -32.35
C PRO A 192 24.20 -1.64 -32.52
N ALA A 193 25.40 -1.63 -31.93
CA ALA A 193 26.27 -2.81 -31.84
C ALA A 193 25.79 -3.84 -30.78
N GLU A 194 24.98 -3.44 -29.78
CA GLU A 194 24.57 -4.32 -28.68
C GLU A 194 23.14 -4.00 -28.20
N CYS A 195 22.27 -5.01 -28.14
CA CYS A 195 20.89 -4.89 -27.67
C CYS A 195 20.59 -5.98 -26.64
N LEU A 196 19.98 -5.60 -25.52
CA LEU A 196 19.48 -6.53 -24.51
C LEU A 196 18.00 -6.80 -24.79
N TRP A 197 17.67 -8.03 -25.17
CA TRP A 197 16.29 -8.47 -25.32
C TRP A 197 15.67 -8.78 -23.96
N ARG A 198 14.61 -8.06 -23.59
CA ARG A 198 13.88 -8.30 -22.34
C ARG A 198 12.41 -7.93 -22.45
N VAL A 199 11.61 -8.42 -21.51
CA VAL A 199 10.22 -7.96 -21.36
C VAL A 199 10.23 -6.49 -20.95
N TRP A 200 9.42 -5.68 -21.64
CA TRP A 200 9.23 -4.26 -21.35
C TRP A 200 7.74 -3.98 -21.07
N PRO A 201 7.38 -3.09 -20.12
CA PRO A 201 6.01 -2.87 -19.68
C PRO A 201 5.02 -2.43 -20.77
N VAL A 202 5.52 -1.82 -21.85
CA VAL A 202 4.67 -1.39 -22.98
C VAL A 202 5.23 -1.90 -24.29
N ARG A 203 4.31 -2.38 -25.13
CA ARG A 203 4.56 -2.71 -26.53
C ARG A 203 4.08 -1.54 -27.37
N ASP A 204 5.02 -0.71 -27.80
CA ASP A 204 4.78 0.34 -28.77
C ASP A 204 5.09 -0.20 -30.17
N GLU A 205 4.37 0.27 -31.20
CA GLU A 205 4.65 -0.10 -32.59
C GLU A 205 6.08 0.30 -33.02
N ASN A 206 6.63 1.34 -32.38
CA ASN A 206 8.00 1.80 -32.58
C ASN A 206 9.04 0.95 -31.87
N HIS A 207 8.64 -0.01 -31.03
CA HIS A 207 9.56 -0.97 -30.41
C HIS A 207 9.87 -2.12 -31.38
N LEU A 208 11.13 -2.60 -31.32
CA LEU A 208 11.56 -3.82 -31.99
C LEU A 208 11.31 -5.01 -31.07
N LEU A 209 10.58 -6.01 -31.54
CA LEU A 209 10.24 -7.23 -30.79
C LEU A 209 10.89 -8.47 -31.43
N ASN A 210 11.38 -9.42 -30.62
CA ASN A 210 11.83 -10.73 -31.10
C ASN A 210 10.66 -11.76 -31.11
N GLU A 211 10.93 -12.99 -31.55
CA GLU A 211 9.93 -14.08 -31.61
C GLU A 211 9.37 -14.47 -30.22
N ARG A 212 10.11 -14.19 -29.15
CA ARG A 212 9.67 -14.39 -27.75
C ARG A 212 8.79 -13.24 -27.24
N GLY A 213 8.60 -12.19 -28.05
CA GLY A 213 7.83 -11.00 -27.69
C GLY A 213 8.55 -10.08 -26.70
N GLU A 214 9.88 -10.16 -26.66
CA GLU A 214 10.75 -9.28 -25.88
C GLU A 214 11.14 -8.06 -26.69
N THR A 215 11.30 -6.94 -26.01
CA THR A 215 11.70 -5.67 -26.59
C THR A 215 13.21 -5.57 -26.68
N CYS A 216 13.72 -5.09 -27.81
CA CYS A 216 15.11 -4.70 -27.96
C CYS A 216 15.37 -3.43 -27.15
N CYS A 217 16.07 -3.56 -26.03
CA CYS A 217 16.48 -2.43 -25.21
C CYS A 217 17.95 -2.09 -25.47
N ARG A 218 18.20 -0.80 -25.79
CA ARG A 218 19.54 -0.24 -25.88
C ARG A 218 20.15 -0.18 -24.49
N ILE A 219 21.42 -0.59 -24.38
CA ILE A 219 22.21 -0.39 -23.17
C ILE A 219 22.76 1.05 -23.21
N TYR A 220 22.37 1.87 -22.23
CA TYR A 220 22.87 3.24 -22.08
C TYR A 220 24.17 3.26 -21.27
N ARG A 221 24.22 2.45 -20.22
CA ARG A 221 25.37 2.34 -19.32
C ARG A 221 25.31 1.01 -18.56
N GLN A 222 26.47 0.50 -18.16
CA GLN A 222 26.60 -0.57 -17.20
C GLN A 222 27.02 0.00 -15.85
N VAL A 223 26.39 -0.44 -14.76
CA VAL A 223 26.74 -0.03 -13.39
C VAL A 223 26.97 -1.27 -12.52
N ARG A 224 27.72 -1.12 -11.43
CA ARG A 224 27.83 -2.20 -10.45
C ARG A 224 26.51 -2.35 -9.71
N ALA A 225 25.92 -3.54 -9.71
CA ALA A 225 24.63 -3.77 -9.06
C ALA A 225 24.68 -3.39 -7.56
N ARG A 226 25.78 -3.72 -6.87
CA ARG A 226 26.00 -3.32 -5.47
C ARG A 226 26.10 -1.81 -5.27
N ALA A 227 26.71 -1.08 -6.21
CA ALA A 227 26.80 0.38 -6.11
C ALA A 227 25.42 1.04 -6.26
N LEU A 228 24.61 0.54 -7.20
CA LEU A 228 23.23 1.00 -7.37
C LEU A 228 22.36 0.62 -6.16
N TRP A 229 22.52 -0.59 -5.62
CA TRP A 229 21.87 -0.99 -4.37
C TRP A 229 22.26 -0.10 -3.19
N ASP A 230 23.56 0.14 -2.99
CA ASP A 230 24.06 1.05 -1.95
C ASP A 230 23.49 2.46 -2.13
N LEU A 231 23.28 2.94 -3.36
CA LEU A 231 22.64 4.24 -3.60
C LEU A 231 21.18 4.26 -3.12
N VAL A 232 20.39 3.22 -3.43
CA VAL A 232 19.02 3.06 -2.92
C VAL A 232 19.05 3.05 -1.40
N MET A 233 19.88 2.20 -0.79
CA MET A 233 19.97 2.03 0.66
C MET A 233 20.40 3.31 1.38
N ARG A 234 21.38 4.05 0.86
CA ARG A 234 21.80 5.34 1.44
C ARG A 234 20.67 6.36 1.38
N SER A 235 19.95 6.42 0.26
CA SER A 235 18.82 7.34 0.14
C SER A 235 17.72 7.03 1.16
N THR A 236 17.34 5.76 1.29
CA THR A 236 16.31 5.36 2.26
C THR A 236 16.79 5.53 3.71
N TYR A 237 18.08 5.30 3.99
CA TYR A 237 18.68 5.51 5.30
C TYR A 237 18.65 6.98 5.76
N ASP A 238 18.88 7.91 4.82
CA ASP A 238 18.96 9.36 5.11
C ASP A 238 17.60 10.07 5.01
N TYR A 239 16.72 9.63 4.10
CA TYR A 239 15.49 10.34 3.70
C TYR A 239 14.20 9.50 3.79
N SER A 240 14.28 8.21 4.16
CA SER A 240 13.15 7.26 4.16
C SER A 240 12.50 7.01 2.78
N ASP A 241 13.11 7.47 1.69
CA ASP A 241 12.69 7.26 0.29
C ASP A 241 13.91 7.04 -0.62
N PRO A 242 13.75 6.30 -1.74
CA PRO A 242 12.56 5.58 -2.14
C PRO A 242 12.34 4.29 -1.32
N GLY A 243 11.11 3.79 -1.29
CA GLY A 243 10.82 2.41 -0.93
C GLY A 243 11.24 1.44 -2.05
N PHE A 244 11.00 0.15 -1.85
CA PHE A 244 11.15 -0.83 -2.93
C PHE A 244 9.96 -1.77 -2.99
N ILE A 245 9.63 -2.14 -4.22
CA ILE A 245 8.59 -3.12 -4.55
C ILE A 245 9.29 -4.27 -5.25
N LEU A 246 9.16 -5.47 -4.70
CA LEU A 246 9.64 -6.70 -5.34
C LEU A 246 8.62 -7.11 -6.40
N ILE A 247 8.79 -6.54 -7.59
CA ILE A 247 7.75 -6.54 -8.63
C ILE A 247 7.50 -7.95 -9.18
N ASP A 248 8.53 -8.79 -9.20
CA ASP A 248 8.42 -10.18 -9.62
C ASP A 248 7.62 -10.99 -8.59
N GLU A 249 7.82 -10.77 -7.28
CA GLU A 249 7.03 -11.41 -6.22
C GLU A 249 5.57 -10.94 -6.24
N CYS A 250 5.33 -9.64 -6.45
CA CYS A 250 3.98 -9.09 -6.67
C CYS A 250 3.24 -9.82 -7.81
N ASN A 251 3.89 -10.01 -8.95
CA ASN A 251 3.29 -10.70 -10.10
C ASN A 251 3.18 -12.22 -9.88
N ARG A 252 4.18 -12.84 -9.25
CA ARG A 252 4.20 -14.28 -8.94
C ARG A 252 3.04 -14.70 -8.05
N MET A 253 2.69 -13.86 -7.08
CA MET A 253 1.61 -14.11 -6.14
C MET A 253 0.27 -13.52 -6.56
N ASN A 254 0.17 -12.88 -7.73
CA ASN A 254 -1.07 -12.34 -8.26
C ASN A 254 -2.04 -13.48 -8.66
N PRO A 255 -3.23 -13.61 -8.04
CA PRO A 255 -4.26 -14.55 -8.49
C PRO A 255 -4.66 -14.43 -9.96
N LEU A 256 -4.56 -13.24 -10.56
CA LEU A 256 -4.89 -12.96 -11.96
C LEU A 256 -3.67 -12.90 -12.90
N TRP A 257 -2.55 -13.51 -12.52
CA TRP A 257 -1.28 -13.53 -13.27
C TRP A 257 -1.37 -13.81 -14.78
N PHE A 258 -2.42 -14.50 -15.23
CA PHE A 258 -2.68 -14.87 -16.63
C PHE A 258 -3.49 -13.82 -17.43
N SER A 259 -3.98 -12.75 -16.78
CA SER A 259 -4.88 -11.77 -17.39
C SER A 259 -4.42 -10.32 -17.18
N GLU A 260 -3.43 -10.09 -16.33
CA GLU A 260 -2.92 -8.78 -16.00
C GLU A 260 -1.46 -8.82 -15.56
N GLU A 261 -0.80 -7.66 -15.60
CA GLU A 261 0.55 -7.47 -15.12
C GLU A 261 0.57 -6.24 -14.19
N ILE A 262 1.26 -6.38 -13.07
CA ILE A 262 1.40 -5.35 -12.05
C ILE A 262 2.74 -4.64 -12.27
N ARG A 263 2.69 -3.31 -12.33
CA ARG A 263 3.87 -2.43 -12.51
C ARG A 263 3.90 -1.24 -11.56
N SER A 264 2.89 -1.10 -10.72
CA SER A 264 2.82 -0.05 -9.71
C SER A 264 1.92 -0.49 -8.57
N THR A 265 1.95 0.28 -7.48
CA THR A 265 1.04 0.13 -6.35
C THR A 265 0.28 1.42 -6.14
N ASN A 266 -0.79 1.36 -5.35
CA ASN A 266 -1.36 2.57 -4.74
C ASN A 266 -0.32 3.28 -3.83
N PRO A 267 -0.63 4.49 -3.33
CA PRO A 267 0.28 5.31 -2.50
C PRO A 267 0.91 4.60 -1.29
N CYS A 268 0.22 3.65 -0.67
CA CYS A 268 0.67 3.00 0.56
C CYS A 268 1.29 1.60 0.33
N GLY A 269 1.39 1.13 -0.92
CA GLY A 269 2.08 -0.12 -1.27
C GLY A 269 1.30 -1.42 -1.03
N GLU A 270 0.16 -1.38 -0.34
CA GLU A 270 -0.65 -2.55 0.02
C GLU A 270 -1.53 -3.07 -1.13
N GLN A 271 -1.71 -2.27 -2.18
CA GLN A 271 -2.45 -2.62 -3.40
C GLN A 271 -1.54 -2.50 -4.63
N PRO A 272 -0.80 -3.56 -4.98
CA PRO A 272 -0.25 -3.72 -6.32
C PRO A 272 -1.42 -3.92 -7.29
N LEU A 273 -1.55 -3.03 -8.26
CA LEU A 273 -2.72 -2.99 -9.15
C LEU A 273 -2.29 -2.96 -10.62
N PRO A 274 -3.09 -3.55 -11.52
CA PRO A 274 -2.89 -3.42 -12.95
C PRO A 274 -3.22 -1.99 -13.41
N PRO A 275 -2.95 -1.64 -14.67
CA PRO A 275 -3.36 -0.35 -15.21
C PRO A 275 -4.86 -0.10 -15.10
N TYR A 276 -5.24 1.12 -14.70
CA TYR A 276 -6.61 1.50 -14.32
C TYR A 276 -7.21 0.71 -13.14
N GLY A 277 -6.43 -0.17 -12.52
CA GLY A 277 -6.88 -1.00 -11.42
C GLY A 277 -7.38 -0.14 -10.27
N ALA A 278 -8.45 -0.60 -9.64
CA ALA A 278 -9.11 0.05 -8.53
C ALA A 278 -9.38 -1.00 -7.45
N CYS A 279 -9.18 -0.62 -6.18
CA CYS A 279 -9.44 -1.52 -5.07
C CYS A 279 -10.08 -0.77 -3.91
N LEU A 280 -11.18 -1.34 -3.43
CA LEU A 280 -11.81 -0.98 -2.16
C LEU A 280 -11.14 -1.73 -1.02
N LEU A 281 -11.10 -1.11 0.16
CA LEU A 281 -10.42 -1.66 1.34
C LEU A 281 -11.40 -1.85 2.49
N GLY A 282 -11.09 -2.78 3.39
CA GLY A 282 -11.77 -2.92 4.68
C GLY A 282 -10.88 -3.63 5.68
N SER A 283 -11.08 -3.37 6.97
CA SER A 283 -10.25 -3.97 8.01
C SER A 283 -11.08 -4.40 9.22
N ILE A 284 -10.80 -5.60 9.72
CA ILE A 284 -11.39 -6.15 10.94
C ILE A 284 -10.53 -5.77 12.16
N ASN A 285 -11.16 -5.36 13.26
CA ASN A 285 -10.50 -5.08 14.53
C ASN A 285 -10.22 -6.38 15.28
N LEU A 286 -8.98 -6.87 15.26
CA LEU A 286 -8.60 -8.13 15.94
C LEU A 286 -8.81 -8.04 17.46
N ALA A 287 -8.53 -6.89 18.07
CA ALA A 287 -8.66 -6.71 19.51
C ALA A 287 -10.09 -6.98 20.01
N SER A 288 -11.10 -6.74 19.17
CA SER A 288 -12.52 -6.96 19.52
C SER A 288 -12.94 -8.43 19.62
N PHE A 289 -12.06 -9.37 19.24
CA PHE A 289 -12.29 -10.82 19.31
C PHE A 289 -11.48 -11.50 20.41
N VAL A 290 -10.68 -10.76 21.19
CA VAL A 290 -9.99 -11.32 22.35
C VAL A 290 -10.98 -11.47 23.51
N ARG A 291 -10.93 -12.62 24.19
CA ARG A 291 -11.77 -12.97 25.34
C ARG A 291 -10.89 -13.18 26.55
N ARG A 292 -11.36 -12.75 27.73
CA ARG A 292 -10.64 -12.86 29.01
C ARG A 292 -9.22 -12.29 28.92
N ALA A 293 -9.11 -11.10 28.31
CA ALA A 293 -7.85 -10.42 28.05
C ALA A 293 -7.00 -10.29 29.32
N PHE A 294 -5.68 -10.37 29.17
CA PHE A 294 -4.70 -10.23 30.26
C PHE A 294 -4.76 -11.32 31.35
N THR A 295 -5.56 -12.38 31.16
CA THR A 295 -5.63 -13.54 32.07
C THR A 295 -4.90 -14.75 31.50
N ALA A 296 -4.61 -15.75 32.34
CA ALA A 296 -4.10 -17.05 31.89
C ALA A 296 -5.07 -17.82 30.96
N HIS A 297 -6.32 -17.37 30.83
CA HIS A 297 -7.35 -17.94 29.95
C HIS A 297 -7.66 -17.06 28.74
N ALA A 298 -6.81 -16.06 28.46
CA ALA A 298 -6.95 -15.20 27.31
C ALA A 298 -6.91 -16.03 26.01
N HIS A 299 -7.87 -15.81 25.13
CA HIS A 299 -7.93 -16.50 23.84
C HIS A 299 -8.63 -15.64 22.77
N PHE A 300 -8.39 -15.98 21.51
CA PHE A 300 -9.00 -15.33 20.36
C PHE A 300 -10.22 -16.13 19.86
N ASP A 301 -11.35 -15.45 19.69
CA ASP A 301 -12.62 -16.03 19.22
C ASP A 301 -12.62 -16.19 17.70
N PHE A 302 -11.97 -17.26 17.21
CA PHE A 302 -11.83 -17.55 15.78
C PHE A 302 -13.17 -17.81 15.06
N ASP A 303 -14.21 -18.24 15.79
CA ASP A 303 -15.53 -18.51 15.21
C ASP A 303 -16.31 -17.22 14.98
N ALA A 304 -16.32 -16.30 15.96
CA ALA A 304 -16.89 -14.98 15.75
C ALA A 304 -16.11 -14.21 14.68
N TYR A 305 -14.78 -14.32 14.66
CA TYR A 305 -13.94 -13.71 13.63
C TYR A 305 -14.29 -14.23 12.23
N ALA A 306 -14.39 -15.55 12.04
CA ALA A 306 -14.78 -16.14 10.75
C ALA A 306 -16.13 -15.64 10.25
N LYS A 307 -17.14 -15.57 11.13
CA LYS A 307 -18.46 -15.04 10.80
C LYS A 307 -18.39 -13.58 10.37
N ALA A 308 -17.61 -12.76 11.09
CA ALA A 308 -17.41 -11.35 10.75
C ALA A 308 -16.70 -11.20 9.38
N VAL A 309 -15.67 -12.01 9.10
CA VAL A 309 -14.98 -12.02 7.80
C VAL A 309 -15.96 -12.29 6.66
N ARG A 310 -16.77 -13.34 6.76
CA ARG A 310 -17.69 -13.74 5.69
C ARG A 310 -18.77 -12.69 5.42
N VAL A 311 -19.38 -12.14 6.48
CA VAL A 311 -20.36 -11.05 6.33
C VAL A 311 -19.70 -9.80 5.76
N PHE A 312 -18.50 -9.46 6.24
CA PHE A 312 -17.81 -8.26 5.78
C PHE A 312 -17.33 -8.39 4.32
N ALA A 313 -17.01 -9.59 3.84
CA ALA A 313 -16.67 -9.84 2.45
C ALA A 313 -17.86 -9.51 1.53
N ARG A 314 -19.08 -9.87 1.94
CA ARG A 314 -20.31 -9.47 1.25
C ARG A 314 -20.53 -7.96 1.25
N MET A 315 -20.25 -7.29 2.37
CA MET A 315 -20.34 -5.83 2.45
C MET A 315 -19.37 -5.15 1.49
N LEU A 316 -18.13 -5.66 1.38
CA LEU A 316 -17.11 -5.18 0.46
C LEU A 316 -17.48 -5.45 -1.01
N ASP A 317 -18.05 -6.62 -1.33
CA ASP A 317 -18.60 -6.91 -2.67
C ASP A 317 -19.69 -5.90 -3.07
N ASN A 318 -20.56 -5.51 -2.15
CA ASN A 318 -21.61 -4.52 -2.43
C ASN A 318 -21.06 -3.12 -2.72
N VAL A 319 -19.85 -2.79 -2.24
CA VAL A 319 -19.20 -1.50 -2.55
C VAL A 319 -18.83 -1.41 -4.03
N CYS A 320 -18.60 -2.54 -4.71
CA CYS A 320 -18.38 -2.56 -6.16
C CYS A 320 -19.54 -1.91 -6.93
N GLU A 321 -20.77 -2.00 -6.43
CA GLU A 321 -21.95 -1.37 -7.05
C GLU A 321 -22.07 0.13 -6.72
N LEU A 322 -21.30 0.63 -5.75
CA LEU A 322 -21.36 1.99 -5.22
C LEU A 322 -20.01 2.72 -5.35
N HIS A 323 -19.18 2.31 -6.31
CA HIS A 323 -17.77 2.70 -6.43
C HIS A 323 -17.57 4.21 -6.70
N GLY A 324 -18.39 4.85 -7.54
CA GLY A 324 -18.29 6.27 -7.87
C GLY A 324 -16.95 6.68 -8.52
N LEU A 325 -16.34 5.78 -9.29
CA LEU A 325 -15.07 6.02 -9.98
C LEU A 325 -15.27 6.95 -11.19
N PRO A 326 -14.38 7.92 -11.42
CA PRO A 326 -14.59 8.95 -12.44
C PRO A 326 -14.24 8.50 -13.87
N LEU A 327 -13.41 7.45 -14.03
CA LEU A 327 -12.94 7.01 -15.35
C LEU A 327 -13.60 5.69 -15.75
N SER A 328 -14.14 5.61 -16.97
CA SER A 328 -14.83 4.41 -17.47
C SER A 328 -13.96 3.15 -17.44
N GLN A 329 -12.64 3.30 -17.60
CA GLN A 329 -11.65 2.23 -17.55
C GLN A 329 -11.53 1.67 -16.13
N GLN A 330 -11.50 2.54 -15.11
CA GLN A 330 -11.50 2.13 -13.71
C GLN A 330 -12.83 1.44 -13.34
N VAL A 331 -13.96 1.91 -13.89
CA VAL A 331 -15.27 1.26 -13.76
C VAL A 331 -15.23 -0.16 -14.32
N ARG A 332 -14.72 -0.34 -15.54
CA ARG A 332 -14.57 -1.67 -16.14
C ARG A 332 -13.69 -2.59 -15.29
N GLU A 333 -12.59 -2.08 -14.75
CA GLU A 333 -11.70 -2.87 -13.89
C GLU A 333 -12.42 -3.34 -12.61
N ILE A 334 -13.15 -2.47 -11.92
CA ILE A 334 -13.85 -2.85 -10.68
C ILE A 334 -15.05 -3.79 -10.97
N GLU A 335 -15.82 -3.55 -12.04
CA GLU A 335 -16.96 -4.40 -12.40
C GLU A 335 -16.52 -5.78 -12.88
N ARG A 336 -15.47 -5.83 -13.70
CA ARG A 336 -14.96 -7.08 -14.28
C ARG A 336 -14.26 -7.95 -13.23
N LYS A 337 -13.47 -7.36 -12.33
CA LYS A 337 -12.59 -8.11 -11.41
C LYS A 337 -13.10 -8.14 -9.97
N ARG A 338 -13.97 -7.20 -9.61
CA ARG A 338 -14.59 -7.04 -8.28
C ARG A 338 -13.58 -7.07 -7.13
N ARG A 339 -12.38 -6.53 -7.38
CA ARG A 339 -11.24 -6.61 -6.48
C ARG A 339 -11.54 -5.89 -5.16
N HIS A 340 -11.26 -6.55 -4.03
CA HIS A 340 -11.15 -5.89 -2.74
C HIS A 340 -9.92 -6.33 -1.96
N GLY A 341 -9.54 -5.50 -0.99
CA GLY A 341 -8.48 -5.76 -0.04
C GLY A 341 -9.03 -5.77 1.38
N MET A 342 -9.37 -6.94 1.90
CA MET A 342 -9.71 -7.10 3.31
C MET A 342 -8.47 -7.41 4.12
N GLY A 343 -8.26 -6.65 5.18
CA GLY A 343 -7.21 -6.88 6.16
C GLY A 343 -7.74 -6.80 7.57
N TYR A 344 -6.86 -6.40 8.47
CA TYR A 344 -7.19 -6.16 9.85
C TYR A 344 -6.39 -4.99 10.40
N PHE A 345 -6.83 -4.49 11.56
CA PHE A 345 -6.06 -3.64 12.45
C PHE A 345 -6.15 -4.18 13.88
N GLY A 346 -5.34 -3.65 14.78
CA GLY A 346 -5.29 -4.05 16.19
C GLY A 346 -4.51 -5.34 16.42
N LEU A 347 -3.56 -5.71 15.55
CA LEU A 347 -2.71 -6.89 15.77
C LEU A 347 -1.87 -6.73 17.03
N GLY A 348 -1.12 -5.64 17.16
CA GLY A 348 -0.35 -5.32 18.36
C GLY A 348 -1.22 -5.31 19.62
N SER A 349 -2.38 -4.65 19.56
CA SER A 349 -3.34 -4.65 20.68
C SER A 349 -3.80 -6.05 21.06
N ALA A 350 -4.18 -6.88 20.07
CA ALA A 350 -4.64 -8.24 20.32
C ALA A 350 -3.55 -9.12 20.92
N LEU A 351 -2.31 -9.02 20.45
CA LEU A 351 -1.16 -9.75 20.99
C LEU A 351 -0.91 -9.39 22.46
N THR A 352 -0.87 -8.11 22.79
CA THR A 352 -0.73 -7.63 24.17
C THR A 352 -1.89 -8.13 25.05
N MET A 353 -3.12 -8.09 24.56
CA MET A 353 -4.28 -8.64 25.30
C MET A 353 -4.23 -10.16 25.49
N LEU A 354 -3.52 -10.89 24.62
CA LEU A 354 -3.32 -12.34 24.68
C LEU A 354 -2.09 -12.76 25.51
N GLY A 355 -1.36 -11.82 26.12
CA GLY A 355 -0.15 -12.16 26.86
C GLY A 355 1.07 -12.44 25.97
N GLN A 356 1.06 -12.02 24.70
CA GLN A 356 2.13 -12.27 23.73
C GLN A 356 2.88 -10.99 23.36
N ARG A 357 4.22 -11.04 23.28
CA ARG A 357 5.03 -9.86 22.94
C ARG A 357 5.20 -9.76 21.44
N TYR A 358 4.99 -8.58 20.85
CA TYR A 358 5.10 -8.45 19.40
C TYR A 358 6.48 -8.89 18.88
N GLY A 359 6.50 -9.78 17.90
CA GLY A 359 7.71 -10.25 17.22
C GLY A 359 8.38 -11.49 17.84
N ASP A 360 7.84 -12.03 18.94
CA ASP A 360 8.26 -13.33 19.47
C ASP A 360 7.60 -14.52 18.74
N ALA A 361 8.09 -15.74 18.99
CA ALA A 361 7.61 -16.93 18.28
C ALA A 361 6.08 -17.16 18.39
N PRO A 362 5.44 -17.02 19.58
CA PRO A 362 3.99 -17.15 19.69
C PRO A 362 3.23 -16.07 18.91
N SER A 363 3.70 -14.81 18.93
CA SER A 363 3.04 -13.74 18.18
C SER A 363 3.14 -13.92 16.66
N ILE A 364 4.26 -14.43 16.16
CA ILE A 364 4.46 -14.78 14.74
C ILE A 364 3.50 -15.91 14.34
N ALA A 365 3.39 -16.96 15.17
CA ALA A 365 2.46 -18.06 14.93
C ALA A 365 1.01 -17.58 14.93
N PHE A 366 0.62 -16.74 15.90
CA PHE A 366 -0.71 -16.13 15.93
C PHE A 366 -0.98 -15.30 14.68
N THR A 367 -0.01 -14.48 14.24
CA THR A 367 -0.13 -13.66 13.03
C THR A 367 -0.37 -14.52 11.79
N ALA A 368 0.36 -15.64 11.66
CA ALA A 368 0.13 -16.59 10.58
C ALA A 368 -1.28 -17.17 10.65
N THR A 369 -1.72 -17.66 11.81
CA THR A 369 -3.05 -18.29 11.98
C THR A 369 -4.20 -17.33 11.74
N VAL A 370 -4.15 -16.10 12.25
CA VAL A 370 -5.22 -15.12 12.07
C VAL A 370 -5.34 -14.67 10.61
N THR A 371 -4.20 -14.49 9.92
CA THR A 371 -4.19 -14.11 8.50
C THR A 371 -4.59 -15.29 7.61
N GLN A 372 -4.19 -16.51 7.96
CA GLN A 372 -4.64 -17.73 7.31
C GLN A 372 -6.17 -17.87 7.39
N ARG A 373 -6.75 -17.68 8.58
CA ARG A 373 -8.21 -17.73 8.78
C ARG A 373 -8.91 -16.62 8.01
N LEU A 374 -8.35 -15.40 7.96
CA LEU A 374 -8.86 -14.31 7.13
C LEU A 374 -8.98 -14.74 5.67
N ALA A 375 -7.90 -15.27 5.09
CA ALA A 375 -7.83 -15.66 3.69
C ALA A 375 -8.82 -16.79 3.36
N LEU A 376 -8.82 -17.86 4.17
CA LEU A 376 -9.69 -19.02 3.95
C LEU A 376 -11.18 -18.63 4.01
N GLU A 377 -11.58 -17.86 5.02
CA GLU A 377 -12.99 -17.46 5.18
C GLU A 377 -13.42 -16.44 4.12
N ASN A 378 -12.50 -15.61 3.62
CA ASN A 378 -12.77 -14.78 2.44
C ASN A 378 -13.08 -15.67 1.24
N TRP A 379 -12.21 -16.60 0.87
CA TRP A 379 -12.43 -17.44 -0.31
C TRP A 379 -13.69 -18.32 -0.21
N ARG A 380 -14.05 -18.79 1.00
CA ARG A 380 -15.36 -19.43 1.24
C ARG A 380 -16.52 -18.48 0.95
N ALA A 381 -16.48 -17.25 1.46
CA ALA A 381 -17.47 -16.24 1.12
C ALA A 381 -17.48 -15.89 -0.38
N ALA A 382 -16.32 -15.91 -1.05
CA ALA A 382 -16.21 -15.66 -2.47
C ALA A 382 -16.96 -16.71 -3.30
N LEU A 383 -16.82 -17.99 -2.93
CA LEU A 383 -17.55 -19.09 -3.57
C LEU A 383 -19.06 -18.99 -3.33
N GLU A 384 -19.48 -18.78 -2.08
CA GLU A 384 -20.90 -18.66 -1.73
C GLU A 384 -21.58 -17.49 -2.44
N LEU A 385 -20.90 -16.34 -2.50
CA LEU A 385 -21.40 -15.19 -3.24
C LEU A 385 -21.37 -15.42 -4.76
N ALA A 386 -20.44 -16.22 -5.28
CA ALA A 386 -20.44 -16.60 -6.69
C ALA A 386 -21.64 -17.48 -7.03
N GLN A 387 -21.97 -18.43 -6.16
CA GLN A 387 -23.16 -19.29 -6.31
C GLN A 387 -24.46 -18.47 -6.22
N GLU A 388 -24.51 -17.46 -5.35
CA GLU A 388 -25.70 -16.64 -5.16
C GLU A 388 -25.86 -15.54 -6.22
N LYS A 389 -24.78 -14.79 -6.51
CA LYS A 389 -24.82 -13.54 -7.31
C LYS A 389 -24.09 -13.67 -8.65
N GLY A 390 -23.50 -14.82 -8.95
CA GLY A 390 -22.59 -15.05 -10.07
C GLY A 390 -21.13 -14.71 -9.73
N PRO A 391 -20.15 -15.38 -10.36
CA PRO A 391 -18.74 -15.05 -10.20
C PRO A 391 -18.38 -13.68 -10.80
N ALA A 392 -17.20 -13.17 -10.48
CA ALA A 392 -16.63 -12.01 -11.15
C ALA A 392 -16.54 -12.28 -12.67
N PRO A 393 -16.93 -11.32 -13.55
CA PRO A 393 -16.87 -11.51 -14.99
C PRO A 393 -15.50 -11.97 -15.51
N ALA A 394 -14.40 -11.50 -14.92
CA ALA A 394 -13.05 -11.96 -15.27
C ALA A 394 -12.86 -13.49 -15.18
N LEU A 395 -13.62 -14.16 -14.31
CA LEU A 395 -13.50 -15.60 -14.06
C LEU A 395 -14.47 -16.45 -14.89
N THR A 396 -15.40 -15.84 -15.63
CA THR A 396 -16.26 -16.54 -16.60
C THR A 396 -15.65 -16.59 -18.00
N GLU A 397 -14.55 -15.87 -18.22
CA GLU A 397 -13.86 -15.78 -19.49
C GLU A 397 -13.08 -17.07 -19.81
N THR A 398 -12.73 -17.22 -21.10
CA THR A 398 -11.81 -18.24 -21.58
C THR A 398 -10.53 -17.59 -22.07
N VAL A 399 -9.39 -18.06 -21.57
CA VAL A 399 -8.06 -17.50 -21.82
C VAL A 399 -7.30 -18.43 -22.76
N ALA A 400 -6.74 -17.87 -23.84
CA ALA A 400 -5.79 -18.57 -24.68
C ALA A 400 -4.39 -18.51 -24.02
N LEU A 401 -3.76 -19.67 -23.82
CA LEU A 401 -2.44 -19.75 -23.23
C LEU A 401 -1.39 -19.18 -24.16
N THR A 402 -0.53 -18.33 -23.62
CA THR A 402 0.62 -17.77 -24.33
C THR A 402 1.90 -18.49 -23.87
N PRO A 403 3.00 -18.40 -24.63
CA PRO A 403 4.30 -18.87 -24.14
C PRO A 403 4.68 -18.24 -22.79
N ARG A 404 4.33 -16.96 -22.58
CA ARG A 404 4.53 -16.27 -21.30
C ARG A 404 3.80 -16.97 -20.15
N HIS A 405 2.57 -17.44 -20.37
CA HIS A 405 1.82 -18.13 -19.32
C HIS A 405 2.49 -19.44 -18.89
N LEU A 406 3.02 -20.22 -19.83
CA LEU A 406 3.75 -21.45 -19.54
C LEU A 406 5.06 -21.19 -18.78
N LEU A 407 5.73 -20.07 -19.06
CA LEU A 407 6.92 -19.63 -18.32
C LEU A 407 6.57 -19.19 -16.89
N GLN A 408 5.46 -18.47 -16.71
CA GLN A 408 5.01 -17.99 -15.39
C GLN A 408 4.50 -19.13 -14.50
N SER A 409 3.85 -20.14 -15.09
CA SER A 409 3.35 -21.33 -14.39
C SER A 409 3.79 -22.61 -15.11
N PRO A 410 5.00 -23.12 -14.84
CA PRO A 410 5.53 -24.34 -15.45
C PRO A 410 4.64 -25.58 -15.23
N VAL A 411 3.87 -25.58 -14.14
CA VAL A 411 2.89 -26.64 -13.82
C VAL A 411 1.84 -26.82 -14.93
N LEU A 412 1.53 -25.78 -15.70
CA LEU A 412 0.65 -25.91 -16.87
C LEU A 412 1.23 -26.89 -17.89
N ALA A 413 2.53 -26.79 -18.18
CA ALA A 413 3.21 -27.67 -19.13
C ALA A 413 3.35 -29.09 -18.58
N GLU A 414 3.58 -29.24 -17.27
CA GLU A 414 3.58 -30.54 -16.58
C GLU A 414 2.22 -31.25 -16.68
N HIS A 415 1.13 -30.48 -16.66
CA HIS A 415 -0.24 -30.97 -16.89
C HIS A 415 -0.58 -31.15 -18.39
N GLY A 416 0.39 -30.97 -19.29
CA GLY A 416 0.26 -31.23 -20.72
C GLY A 416 -0.27 -30.07 -21.55
N HIS A 417 -0.45 -28.87 -20.97
CA HIS A 417 -0.93 -27.71 -21.70
C HIS A 417 0.14 -27.08 -22.59
N LYS A 418 -0.28 -26.50 -23.71
CA LYS A 418 0.58 -25.85 -24.71
C LYS A 418 0.09 -24.44 -25.05
N ALA A 419 0.97 -23.63 -25.63
CA ALA A 419 0.58 -22.31 -26.13
C ALA A 419 -0.49 -22.48 -27.23
N GLY A 420 -1.55 -21.68 -27.15
CA GLY A 420 -2.74 -21.80 -27.99
C GLY A 420 -3.91 -22.54 -27.33
N ASP A 421 -3.66 -23.37 -26.31
CA ASP A 421 -4.74 -24.03 -25.56
C ASP A 421 -5.66 -23.00 -24.92
N ARG A 422 -6.95 -23.31 -24.82
CA ARG A 422 -7.96 -22.43 -24.24
C ARG A 422 -8.48 -23.00 -22.94
N LEU A 423 -8.32 -22.28 -21.84
CA LEU A 423 -8.75 -22.70 -20.51
C LEU A 423 -9.69 -21.67 -19.87
N PRO A 424 -10.67 -22.12 -19.06
CA PRO A 424 -11.47 -21.21 -18.25
C PRO A 424 -10.58 -20.39 -17.30
N ALA A 425 -10.88 -19.10 -17.17
CA ALA A 425 -10.18 -18.20 -16.25
C ALA A 425 -10.34 -18.65 -14.79
N SER A 426 -11.50 -19.21 -14.40
CA SER A 426 -11.72 -19.82 -13.09
C SER A 426 -10.72 -20.95 -12.78
N VAL A 427 -10.40 -21.79 -13.77
CA VAL A 427 -9.43 -22.89 -13.62
C VAL A 427 -8.01 -22.34 -13.46
N LEU A 428 -7.62 -21.33 -14.27
CA LEU A 428 -6.31 -20.68 -14.16
C LEU A 428 -6.14 -19.97 -12.80
N HIS A 429 -7.20 -19.32 -12.33
CA HIS A 429 -7.25 -18.65 -11.03
C HIS A 429 -7.14 -19.65 -9.87
N ALA A 430 -8.00 -20.67 -9.85
CA ALA A 430 -8.09 -21.62 -8.74
C ALA A 430 -6.91 -22.60 -8.69
N ARG A 431 -6.54 -23.23 -9.80
CA ARG A 431 -5.57 -24.34 -9.82
C ARG A 431 -4.13 -23.91 -10.11
N TYR A 432 -3.94 -22.78 -10.79
CA TYR A 432 -2.63 -22.38 -11.31
C TYR A 432 -2.10 -21.06 -10.74
N SER A 433 -2.84 -20.37 -9.87
CA SER A 433 -2.28 -19.28 -9.08
C SER A 433 -1.59 -19.82 -7.81
N ARG A 434 -0.40 -19.31 -7.51
CA ARG A 434 0.37 -19.76 -6.33
C ARG A 434 -0.35 -19.48 -5.02
N HIS A 435 -1.11 -18.38 -4.96
CA HIS A 435 -1.94 -18.05 -3.79
C HIS A 435 -3.02 -19.10 -3.54
N LEU A 436 -3.80 -19.49 -4.56
CA LEU A 436 -4.86 -20.48 -4.35
C LEU A 436 -4.34 -21.91 -4.24
N GLN A 437 -3.19 -22.24 -4.82
CA GLN A 437 -2.49 -23.48 -4.51
C GLN A 437 -2.14 -23.57 -3.02
N ARG A 438 -1.77 -22.45 -2.38
CA ARG A 438 -1.56 -22.41 -0.94
C ARG A 438 -2.88 -22.58 -0.16
N ILE A 439 -3.98 -21.98 -0.60
CA ILE A 439 -5.30 -22.23 0.00
C ILE A 439 -5.72 -23.70 -0.13
N ALA A 440 -5.37 -24.37 -1.24
CA ALA A 440 -5.67 -25.80 -1.44
C ALA A 440 -4.98 -26.71 -0.40
N THR A 441 -3.85 -26.28 0.18
CA THR A 441 -3.21 -27.01 1.29
C THR A 441 -4.05 -27.05 2.56
N LEU A 442 -5.02 -26.15 2.70
CA LEU A 442 -5.96 -26.08 3.81
C LEU A 442 -7.33 -26.68 3.47
N ASP A 443 -7.79 -26.44 2.25
CA ASP A 443 -9.12 -26.82 1.78
C ASP A 443 -9.11 -27.03 0.26
N ALA A 444 -8.67 -28.21 -0.18
CA ALA A 444 -8.62 -28.57 -1.59
C ALA A 444 -10.02 -28.57 -2.25
N ALA A 445 -11.04 -28.99 -1.50
CA ALA A 445 -12.42 -29.02 -1.98
C ALA A 445 -12.96 -27.62 -2.29
N LEU A 446 -12.61 -26.62 -1.47
CA LEU A 446 -12.92 -25.22 -1.77
C LEU A 446 -12.29 -24.78 -3.09
N VAL A 447 -11.01 -25.09 -3.32
CA VAL A 447 -10.31 -24.68 -4.54
C VAL A 447 -10.86 -25.39 -5.78
N ASP A 448 -11.23 -26.66 -5.68
CA ASP A 448 -11.91 -27.36 -6.76
C ASP A 448 -13.28 -26.74 -7.07
N ALA A 449 -14.08 -26.42 -6.04
CA ALA A 449 -15.36 -25.75 -6.23
C ALA A 449 -15.21 -24.34 -6.84
N LEU A 450 -14.14 -23.61 -6.50
CA LEU A 450 -13.78 -22.33 -7.12
C LEU A 450 -13.35 -22.50 -8.58
N ALA A 451 -12.68 -23.60 -8.94
CA ALA A 451 -12.31 -23.88 -10.33
C ALA A 451 -13.56 -24.13 -11.20
N GLU A 452 -14.56 -24.82 -10.65
CA GLU A 452 -15.83 -25.13 -11.31
C GLU A 452 -16.78 -23.93 -11.39
N THR A 453 -16.97 -23.21 -10.29
CA THR A 453 -17.96 -22.12 -10.18
C THR A 453 -17.40 -20.75 -10.54
N GLY A 454 -16.10 -20.54 -10.29
CA GLY A 454 -15.50 -19.21 -10.16
C GLY A 454 -15.72 -18.61 -8.77
N ALA A 455 -15.10 -17.45 -8.54
CA ALA A 455 -15.20 -16.68 -7.30
C ALA A 455 -15.95 -15.36 -7.54
N ARG A 456 -16.62 -14.80 -6.52
CA ARG A 456 -17.31 -13.50 -6.65
C ARG A 456 -16.34 -12.35 -6.92
N TYR A 457 -15.09 -12.48 -6.48
CA TYR A 457 -14.03 -11.49 -6.63
C TYR A 457 -12.70 -12.18 -6.86
N THR A 458 -11.79 -11.47 -7.49
CA THR A 458 -10.51 -12.04 -7.98
C THR A 458 -9.38 -11.95 -6.97
N HIS A 459 -9.49 -11.02 -6.01
CA HIS A 459 -8.56 -10.84 -4.88
C HIS A 459 -9.36 -10.53 -3.63
N ALA A 460 -8.83 -10.94 -2.50
CA ALA A 460 -9.55 -10.97 -1.24
C ALA A 460 -8.83 -10.21 -0.12
N THR A 461 -7.50 -10.18 -0.12
CA THR A 461 -6.70 -9.91 1.08
C THR A 461 -5.63 -8.85 0.87
N SER A 462 -5.59 -7.87 1.79
CA SER A 462 -4.60 -6.80 1.81
C SER A 462 -4.60 -6.16 3.20
N ILE A 463 -3.43 -5.83 3.75
CA ILE A 463 -3.35 -5.13 5.04
C ILE A 463 -2.93 -3.68 4.80
N ALA A 464 -3.89 -2.78 4.98
CA ALA A 464 -3.70 -1.35 4.84
C ALA A 464 -3.10 -0.70 6.10
N PRO A 465 -2.59 0.55 6.02
CA PRO A 465 -2.05 1.23 7.21
C PRO A 465 -3.10 1.51 8.30
N THR A 466 -4.37 1.69 7.93
CA THR A 466 -5.52 1.97 8.84
C THR A 466 -5.40 3.16 9.81
N GLY A 467 -4.39 4.03 9.69
CA GLY A 467 -4.07 5.03 10.72
C GLY A 467 -5.16 6.01 11.14
N THR A 468 -6.11 6.39 10.26
CA THR A 468 -7.31 7.16 10.66
C THR A 468 -8.41 6.26 11.20
N MET A 469 -8.56 5.07 10.62
CA MET A 469 -9.63 4.12 10.95
C MET A 469 -9.46 3.60 12.37
N ALA A 470 -8.27 3.10 12.71
CA ALA A 470 -7.97 2.59 14.03
C ALA A 470 -8.13 3.68 15.10
N ALA A 471 -7.58 4.88 14.85
CA ALA A 471 -7.70 6.02 15.76
C ALA A 471 -9.14 6.53 15.97
N SER A 472 -9.98 6.53 14.94
CA SER A 472 -11.32 7.16 15.03
C SER A 472 -12.45 6.19 15.36
N VAL A 473 -12.48 5.00 14.78
CA VAL A 473 -13.59 4.03 14.92
C VAL A 473 -13.16 2.72 15.57
N GLY A 474 -11.85 2.53 15.73
CA GLY A 474 -11.23 1.39 16.38
C GLY A 474 -10.75 1.66 17.81
N ASN A 475 -11.17 2.76 18.43
CA ASN A 475 -10.75 3.18 19.77
C ASN A 475 -9.23 3.17 19.97
N ASN A 476 -8.50 3.63 18.95
CA ASN A 476 -7.04 3.70 18.94
C ASN A 476 -6.34 2.36 19.19
N ALA A 477 -6.93 1.26 18.69
CA ALA A 477 -6.20 0.01 18.54
C ALA A 477 -5.01 0.19 17.61
N SER A 478 -4.03 -0.72 17.69
CA SER A 478 -2.82 -0.63 16.87
C SER A 478 -3.17 -0.60 15.37
N ASN A 479 -2.34 0.08 14.59
CA ASN A 479 -2.64 0.35 13.18
C ASN A 479 -2.33 -0.88 12.32
N GLY A 480 -3.30 -1.44 11.61
CA GLY A 480 -3.02 -2.50 10.65
C GLY A 480 -2.34 -3.73 11.29
N ILE A 481 -1.23 -4.14 10.68
CA ILE A 481 -0.30 -5.16 11.21
C ILE A 481 0.71 -4.59 12.21
N GLU A 482 0.75 -3.27 12.41
CA GLU A 482 1.73 -2.60 13.26
C GLU A 482 1.54 -2.97 14.74
N PRO A 483 2.65 -2.98 15.52
CA PRO A 483 2.55 -2.83 16.97
C PRO A 483 1.97 -1.46 17.31
N SER A 484 1.62 -1.25 18.58
CA SER A 484 1.29 0.11 19.04
C SER A 484 2.53 1.00 18.94
N PHE A 485 2.35 2.21 18.42
CA PHE A 485 3.45 3.18 18.30
C PHE A 485 4.06 3.50 19.67
N ALA A 486 3.18 3.85 20.61
CA ALA A 486 3.40 3.98 22.04
C ALA A 486 2.03 3.79 22.72
N HIS A 487 2.01 3.57 24.03
CA HIS A 487 0.77 3.36 24.77
C HIS A 487 0.12 4.66 25.26
N SER A 488 0.90 5.74 25.37
CA SER A 488 0.45 7.14 25.56
C SER A 488 1.32 8.05 24.69
N TYR A 489 0.71 8.90 23.86
CA TYR A 489 1.44 9.81 22.96
C TYR A 489 0.58 10.98 22.49
N VAL A 490 1.22 11.98 21.87
CA VAL A 490 0.52 13.10 21.24
C VAL A 490 0.34 12.83 19.74
N ARG A 491 -0.88 13.05 19.26
CA ARG A 491 -1.22 13.05 17.84
C ARG A 491 -1.58 14.45 17.38
N ASN A 492 -0.90 14.92 16.34
CA ASN A 492 -1.19 16.20 15.71
C ASN A 492 -2.33 16.02 14.69
N MET A 493 -3.50 16.60 14.98
CA MET A 493 -4.69 16.49 14.15
C MET A 493 -5.00 17.80 13.42
N ILE A 494 -5.34 17.69 12.14
CA ILE A 494 -5.93 18.80 11.39
C ILE A 494 -7.38 18.95 11.87
N VAL A 495 -7.71 20.12 12.41
CA VAL A 495 -9.08 20.43 12.82
C VAL A 495 -9.67 21.49 11.88
N PRO A 496 -10.86 21.26 11.29
CA PRO A 496 -11.49 22.25 10.44
C PRO A 496 -11.62 23.60 11.14
N GLY A 497 -11.18 24.67 10.48
CA GLY A 497 -11.20 26.04 11.00
C GLY A 497 -9.92 26.46 11.74
N GLU A 498 -8.99 25.54 12.03
CA GLU A 498 -7.71 25.87 12.65
C GLU A 498 -6.60 26.04 11.61
N LYS A 499 -5.76 27.06 11.81
CA LYS A 499 -4.61 27.37 10.93
C LYS A 499 -3.39 26.47 11.18
N ALA A 500 -3.35 25.74 12.30
CA ALA A 500 -2.32 24.74 12.59
C ALA A 500 -2.92 23.47 13.21
N LYS A 501 -2.11 22.42 13.30
CA LYS A 501 -2.53 21.14 13.88
C LYS A 501 -2.73 21.26 15.39
N ARG A 502 -3.76 20.58 15.90
CA ARG A 502 -4.02 20.44 17.34
C ARG A 502 -3.34 19.20 17.90
N ALA A 503 -2.58 19.35 18.97
CA ALA A 503 -2.05 18.25 19.75
C ALA A 503 -3.18 17.59 20.57
N VAL A 504 -3.41 16.30 20.36
CA VAL A 504 -4.38 15.51 21.14
C VAL A 504 -3.67 14.31 21.77
N ARG A 505 -3.83 14.15 23.09
CA ARG A 505 -3.34 12.98 23.81
C ARG A 505 -4.14 11.75 23.39
N MET A 506 -3.44 10.70 23.02
CA MET A 506 -3.99 9.42 22.61
C MET A 506 -3.43 8.33 23.53
N GLU A 507 -4.30 7.40 23.92
CA GLU A 507 -3.92 6.19 24.65
C GLU A 507 -4.29 4.96 23.80
N SER A 508 -3.46 3.92 23.86
CA SER A 508 -3.68 2.69 23.10
C SER A 508 -4.89 1.90 23.60
N TYR A 509 -5.55 1.15 22.71
CA TYR A 509 -6.70 0.32 23.06
C TYR A 509 -6.41 -0.67 24.20
N GLU A 510 -5.28 -1.37 24.12
CA GLU A 510 -4.87 -2.37 25.10
C GLU A 510 -4.56 -1.75 26.47
N LEU A 511 -4.08 -0.50 26.53
CA LEU A 511 -3.92 0.23 27.80
C LEU A 511 -5.29 0.51 28.43
N LEU A 512 -6.22 1.05 27.64
CA LEU A 512 -7.58 1.32 28.10
C LEU A 512 -8.30 0.03 28.53
N ALA A 513 -8.12 -1.05 27.78
CA ALA A 513 -8.67 -2.36 28.12
C ALA A 513 -8.04 -2.91 29.40
N TYR A 514 -6.73 -2.79 29.59
CA TYR A 514 -6.05 -3.27 30.79
C TYR A 514 -6.58 -2.57 32.05
N ARG A 515 -6.70 -1.24 32.02
CA ARG A 515 -7.29 -0.47 33.12
C ARG A 515 -8.73 -0.88 33.41
N ALA A 516 -9.53 -1.10 32.36
CA ALA A 516 -10.93 -1.51 32.52
C ALA A 516 -11.09 -2.91 33.12
N GLU A 517 -10.22 -3.86 32.77
CA GLU A 517 -10.29 -5.26 33.23
C GLU A 517 -9.68 -5.45 34.62
N THR A 518 -8.63 -4.71 34.97
CA THR A 518 -7.93 -4.83 36.26
C THR A 518 -8.45 -3.88 37.33
N GLY A 519 -9.06 -2.76 36.93
CA GLY A 519 -9.41 -1.65 37.83
C GLY A 519 -8.21 -0.85 38.32
N GLU A 520 -7.00 -1.14 37.81
CA GLU A 520 -5.78 -0.42 38.15
C GLU A 520 -5.65 0.85 37.32
N ASP A 521 -5.39 1.98 37.97
CA ASP A 521 -4.94 3.19 37.28
C ASP A 521 -3.42 3.13 37.10
N VAL A 522 -2.98 2.36 36.10
CA VAL A 522 -1.56 2.16 35.83
C VAL A 522 -0.99 3.35 35.07
N ASP A 523 0.18 3.81 35.54
CA ASP A 523 1.01 4.81 34.87
C ASP A 523 1.45 4.28 33.49
N PRO A 524 1.14 4.99 32.38
CA PRO A 524 1.60 4.62 31.04
C PRO A 524 3.11 4.45 30.90
N ASP A 525 3.90 5.07 31.78
CA ASP A 525 5.36 4.98 31.78
C ASP A 525 5.90 3.79 32.60
N ALA A 526 5.03 3.09 33.34
CA ALA A 526 5.38 1.94 34.19
C ALA A 526 4.53 0.70 33.88
N LEU A 527 4.31 0.43 32.59
CA LEU A 527 3.51 -0.71 32.14
C LEU A 527 4.26 -2.05 32.25
N PRO A 528 3.55 -3.19 32.36
CA PRO A 528 4.16 -4.51 32.31
C PRO A 528 5.03 -4.70 31.05
N PRO A 529 6.10 -5.52 31.08
CA PRO A 529 7.03 -5.72 29.94
C PRO A 529 6.40 -6.17 28.62
N LEU A 530 5.15 -6.61 28.68
CA LEU A 530 4.33 -7.00 27.54
C LEU A 530 3.91 -5.80 26.65
N PHE A 531 3.81 -4.60 27.24
CA PHE A 531 3.42 -3.37 26.57
C PHE A 531 4.62 -2.77 25.84
N ILE A 532 4.91 -3.32 24.66
CA ILE A 532 6.03 -2.89 23.83
C ILE A 532 5.59 -1.90 22.75
N GLY A 533 6.32 -0.79 22.64
CA GLY A 533 6.14 0.20 21.59
C GLY A 533 6.88 -0.17 20.30
N ALA A 534 6.53 0.50 19.21
CA ALA A 534 7.12 0.27 17.89
C ALA A 534 8.64 0.51 17.86
N GLY A 535 9.15 1.43 18.68
CA GLY A 535 10.58 1.77 18.76
C GLY A 535 11.44 0.74 19.47
N ASP A 536 10.84 -0.16 20.25
CA ASP A 536 11.55 -1.16 21.06
C ASP A 536 11.60 -2.54 20.39
N ILE A 537 11.04 -2.66 19.19
CA ILE A 537 10.99 -3.91 18.42
C ILE A 537 12.18 -3.97 17.47
N ALA A 538 12.86 -5.11 17.47
CA ALA A 538 13.97 -5.35 16.55
C ALA A 538 13.50 -5.36 15.09
N PRO A 539 14.27 -4.78 14.13
CA PRO A 539 13.88 -4.75 12.71
C PRO A 539 13.52 -6.11 12.11
N ARG A 540 14.27 -7.16 12.48
CA ARG A 540 13.98 -8.55 12.04
C ARG A 540 12.61 -9.03 12.50
N ALA A 541 12.21 -8.71 13.74
CA ALA A 541 10.94 -9.15 14.28
C ALA A 541 9.75 -8.50 13.55
N HIS A 542 9.89 -7.24 13.12
CA HIS A 542 8.91 -6.62 12.23
C HIS A 542 8.76 -7.36 10.89
N ILE A 543 9.89 -7.76 10.27
CA ILE A 543 9.90 -8.51 9.02
C ILE A 543 9.27 -9.89 9.21
N ASP A 544 9.57 -10.58 10.31
CA ASP A 544 9.04 -11.92 10.57
C ASP A 544 7.51 -11.92 10.76
N VAL A 545 6.98 -10.91 11.45
CA VAL A 545 5.52 -10.71 11.56
C VAL A 545 4.91 -10.38 10.20
N GLN A 546 5.54 -9.50 9.41
CA GLN A 546 5.07 -9.20 8.05
C GLN A 546 5.07 -10.46 7.16
N ALA A 547 6.12 -11.27 7.22
CA ALA A 547 6.26 -12.50 6.43
C ALA A 547 5.20 -13.54 6.80
N ALA A 548 4.92 -13.69 8.10
CA ALA A 548 3.87 -14.58 8.59
C ALA A 548 2.48 -14.23 8.02
N ALA A 549 2.17 -12.94 7.91
CA ALA A 549 0.93 -12.49 7.28
C ALA A 549 1.01 -12.57 5.74
N GLN A 550 2.12 -12.15 5.13
CA GLN A 550 2.28 -12.02 3.67
C GLN A 550 2.01 -13.34 2.94
N ALA A 551 2.33 -14.47 3.58
CA ALA A 551 2.07 -15.80 3.06
C ALA A 551 0.59 -16.06 2.70
N TRP A 552 -0.33 -15.34 3.35
CA TRP A 552 -1.79 -15.49 3.19
C TRP A 552 -2.46 -14.25 2.59
N VAL A 553 -1.68 -13.29 2.09
CA VAL A 553 -2.15 -12.04 1.49
C VAL A 553 -1.90 -12.04 -0.03
N ASP A 554 -2.97 -12.09 -0.82
CA ASP A 554 -2.90 -12.08 -2.30
C ASP A 554 -2.41 -10.75 -2.87
N SER A 555 -2.80 -9.63 -2.28
CA SER A 555 -2.37 -8.29 -2.71
C SER A 555 -1.03 -7.93 -2.06
N SER A 556 -0.94 -6.95 -1.16
CA SER A 556 0.28 -6.66 -0.40
C SER A 556 -0.06 -6.12 1.00
N ILE A 557 0.97 -5.79 1.77
CA ILE A 557 0.90 -5.28 3.13
C ILE A 557 1.61 -3.94 3.21
N SER A 558 0.93 -2.92 3.73
CA SER A 558 1.58 -1.70 4.19
C SER A 558 2.17 -1.98 5.58
N LYS A 559 3.50 -2.02 5.66
CA LYS A 559 4.25 -2.18 6.91
C LYS A 559 5.42 -1.21 6.96
N THR A 560 5.55 -0.51 8.07
CA THR A 560 6.74 0.27 8.41
C THR A 560 7.67 -0.55 9.30
N ILE A 561 8.90 -0.78 8.87
CA ILE A 561 9.95 -1.37 9.70
C ILE A 561 10.67 -0.23 10.42
N ASN A 562 10.34 -0.01 11.70
CA ASN A 562 11.07 0.98 12.48
C ASN A 562 12.48 0.46 12.74
N VAL A 563 13.48 1.30 12.48
CA VAL A 563 14.89 0.98 12.73
C VAL A 563 15.49 1.97 13.71
N PRO A 564 16.43 1.54 14.57
CA PRO A 564 17.11 2.44 15.49
C PRO A 564 17.80 3.59 14.75
N THR A 565 17.81 4.79 15.35
CA THR A 565 18.48 5.95 14.76
C THR A 565 20.00 5.72 14.63
N ASP A 566 20.59 4.90 15.47
CA ASP A 566 22.03 4.56 15.49
C ASP A 566 22.38 3.26 14.76
N ILE A 567 21.44 2.63 14.04
CA ILE A 567 21.70 1.41 13.27
C ILE A 567 22.87 1.62 12.28
N ALA A 568 23.83 0.69 12.27
CA ALA A 568 24.92 0.74 11.32
C ALA A 568 24.40 0.60 9.88
N PHE A 569 25.02 1.30 8.93
CA PHE A 569 24.57 1.29 7.54
C PHE A 569 24.56 -0.12 6.93
N ASP A 570 25.57 -0.95 7.21
CA ASP A 570 25.60 -2.32 6.70
C ASP A 570 24.50 -3.20 7.31
N ASP A 571 24.18 -3.03 8.59
CA ASP A 571 23.05 -3.72 9.23
C ASP A 571 21.71 -3.27 8.66
N PHE A 572 21.58 -1.99 8.34
CA PHE A 572 20.40 -1.45 7.65
C PHE A 572 20.21 -2.10 6.27
N LYS A 573 21.27 -2.27 5.48
CA LYS A 573 21.18 -2.98 4.19
C LYS A 573 20.69 -4.42 4.36
N ASN A 574 21.13 -5.09 5.41
CA ASN A 574 20.72 -6.45 5.72
C ASN A 574 19.22 -6.58 6.04
N VAL A 575 18.56 -5.52 6.53
CA VAL A 575 17.09 -5.51 6.72
C VAL A 575 16.38 -5.77 5.39
N TYR A 576 16.83 -5.13 4.32
CA TYR A 576 16.22 -5.23 2.99
C TYR A 576 16.49 -6.59 2.34
N LEU A 577 17.73 -7.07 2.42
CA LEU A 577 18.08 -8.41 1.92
C LEU A 577 17.31 -9.51 2.67
N TYR A 578 17.14 -9.36 3.98
CA TYR A 578 16.32 -10.27 4.78
C TYR A 578 14.85 -10.22 4.35
N ALA A 579 14.28 -9.03 4.08
CA ALA A 579 12.93 -8.91 3.54
C ALA A 579 12.75 -9.66 2.21
N VAL A 580 13.75 -9.62 1.32
CA VAL A 580 13.75 -10.39 0.07
C VAL A 580 13.77 -11.89 0.35
N GLU A 581 14.65 -12.35 1.24
CA GLU A 581 14.77 -13.77 1.63
C GLU A 581 13.48 -14.32 2.24
N ARG A 582 12.72 -13.47 2.92
CA ARG A 582 11.42 -13.83 3.52
C ARG A 582 10.25 -13.76 2.53
N GLY A 583 10.50 -13.44 1.25
CA GLY A 583 9.48 -13.42 0.21
C GLY A 583 8.45 -12.31 0.40
N LEU A 584 8.87 -11.15 0.92
CA LEU A 584 7.99 -9.98 1.02
C LEU A 584 7.73 -9.39 -0.37
N LYS A 585 6.62 -8.66 -0.53
CA LYS A 585 6.28 -7.95 -1.78
C LYS A 585 6.85 -6.53 -1.85
N GLY A 586 7.26 -6.01 -0.71
CA GLY A 586 7.91 -4.71 -0.55
C GLY A 586 8.32 -4.51 0.90
N CYS A 587 9.20 -3.55 1.14
CA CYS A 587 9.57 -3.15 2.50
C CYS A 587 9.89 -1.66 2.55
N THR A 588 9.40 -1.05 3.62
CA THR A 588 9.54 0.37 3.91
C THR A 588 10.12 0.48 5.31
N THR A 589 11.31 1.06 5.44
CA THR A 589 11.86 1.39 6.76
C THR A 589 11.52 2.81 7.15
N PHE A 590 11.38 3.05 8.45
CA PHE A 590 11.40 4.39 9.02
C PHE A 590 12.54 4.47 10.03
N ARG A 591 13.49 5.37 9.76
CA ARG A 591 14.57 5.72 10.68
C ARG A 591 14.31 7.13 11.18
N PHE A 592 14.09 7.30 12.48
CA PHE A 592 13.86 8.63 13.03
C PHE A 592 15.12 9.50 12.83
N ASN A 593 14.95 10.62 12.14
CA ASN A 593 15.99 11.61 11.87
C ASN A 593 15.45 13.00 12.23
N PRO A 594 15.82 13.58 13.39
CA PRO A 594 15.24 14.83 13.88
C PRO A 594 15.57 16.04 12.98
N LYS A 595 16.60 15.94 12.11
CA LYS A 595 16.96 17.00 11.16
C LYS A 595 16.04 17.04 9.92
N VAL A 596 15.31 15.96 9.66
CA VAL A 596 14.55 15.76 8.41
C VAL A 596 13.07 15.46 8.67
N HIS A 597 12.73 14.83 9.80
CA HIS A 597 11.39 14.32 10.08
C HIS A 597 10.72 15.04 11.25
N GLN A 598 9.56 15.65 11.00
CA GLN A 598 8.51 15.89 11.99
C GLN A 598 7.31 14.97 11.71
N GLY A 599 6.95 14.12 12.66
CA GLY A 599 5.93 13.08 12.51
C GLY A 599 4.50 13.53 12.85
N VAL A 600 3.51 12.78 12.37
CA VAL A 600 2.09 12.92 12.80
C VAL A 600 1.89 12.42 14.24
N LEU A 601 2.68 11.42 14.63
CA LEU A 601 2.76 10.86 15.97
C LEU A 601 4.09 11.30 16.55
N VAL A 602 4.07 11.81 17.78
CA VAL A 602 5.28 12.26 18.46
C VAL A 602 5.25 11.78 19.91
N GLN A 603 6.37 11.23 20.37
CA GLN A 603 6.55 10.94 21.79
C GLN A 603 6.98 12.22 22.51
N ASP A 604 6.57 12.39 23.76
CA ASP A 604 6.85 13.63 24.51
C ASP A 604 8.35 13.90 24.63
N ARG A 605 9.17 12.85 24.81
CA ARG A 605 10.63 12.94 24.88
C ARG A 605 11.27 13.49 23.59
N ASP A 606 10.80 13.06 22.43
CA ASP A 606 11.36 13.48 21.13
C ASP A 606 10.98 14.92 20.81
N LEU A 607 9.75 15.29 21.18
CA LEU A 607 9.23 16.64 21.02
C LEU A 607 10.03 17.63 21.88
N ALA A 608 10.30 17.27 23.14
CA ALA A 608 11.09 18.08 24.07
C ALA A 608 12.58 18.15 23.70
N ALA A 609 13.14 17.10 23.09
CA ALA A 609 14.56 17.05 22.71
C ALA A 609 14.89 17.87 21.44
N THR A 610 13.90 18.29 20.65
CA THR A 610 14.12 18.99 19.38
C THR A 610 13.96 20.50 19.55
N LEU A 611 14.98 21.28 19.14
CA LEU A 611 14.94 22.74 19.14
C LEU A 611 14.52 23.28 17.76
N TYR A 612 13.57 24.21 17.77
CA TYR A 612 13.04 24.91 16.60
C TYR A 612 13.45 26.37 16.64
N GLU A 613 13.91 26.87 15.51
CA GLU A 613 14.38 28.24 15.36
C GLU A 613 13.36 29.09 14.60
N PHE A 614 12.89 30.16 15.23
CA PHE A 614 11.98 31.14 14.65
C PHE A 614 12.73 32.44 14.46
N ARG A 615 12.70 32.98 13.24
CA ARG A 615 13.16 34.34 12.98
C ARG A 615 11.97 35.28 13.10
N LEU A 616 12.09 36.28 13.97
CA LEU A 616 11.09 37.32 14.17
C LEU A 616 11.30 38.46 13.18
N ASP A 617 10.25 39.27 12.95
CA ASP A 617 10.28 40.40 12.02
C ASP A 617 11.37 41.45 12.36
N ASP A 618 11.75 41.55 13.64
CA ASP A 618 12.81 42.43 14.11
C ASP A 618 14.23 41.83 13.96
N GLY A 619 14.34 40.68 13.28
CA GLY A 619 15.60 39.98 13.00
C GLY A 619 16.12 39.13 14.16
N ARG A 620 15.46 39.13 15.33
CA ARG A 620 15.84 38.24 16.43
C ARG A 620 15.53 36.78 16.08
N VAL A 621 16.34 35.91 16.67
CA VAL A 621 16.21 34.47 16.55
C VAL A 621 15.76 33.92 17.90
N LEU A 622 14.61 33.25 17.90
CA LEU A 622 14.04 32.58 19.06
C LEU A 622 14.20 31.07 18.87
N GLN A 623 14.83 30.40 19.84
CA GLN A 623 14.92 28.95 19.87
C GLN A 623 14.00 28.39 20.95
N LEU A 624 13.12 27.48 20.56
CA LEU A 624 12.14 26.85 21.44
C LEU A 624 12.22 25.34 21.32
N ARG A 625 12.05 24.61 22.41
CA ARG A 625 11.82 23.16 22.35
C ARG A 625 10.48 22.88 21.71
N GLY A 626 10.36 21.75 21.02
CA GLY A 626 9.18 21.39 20.25
C GLY A 626 7.88 21.34 21.04
N ASP A 627 7.96 21.07 22.34
CA ASP A 627 6.85 20.94 23.27
C ASP A 627 6.42 22.28 23.89
N GLU A 628 7.24 23.31 23.75
CA GLU A 628 6.91 24.64 24.26
C GLU A 628 5.69 25.21 23.55
N THR A 629 4.81 25.83 24.33
CA THR A 629 3.58 26.41 23.81
C THR A 629 3.82 27.85 23.34
N VAL A 630 3.46 28.13 22.10
CA VAL A 630 3.62 29.43 21.44
C VAL A 630 2.25 30.00 21.09
N GLU A 631 2.06 31.28 21.38
CA GLU A 631 0.91 32.03 20.89
C GLU A 631 1.31 32.80 19.63
N TYR A 632 0.58 32.57 18.53
CA TYR A 632 0.86 33.20 17.24
C TYR A 632 -0.44 33.44 16.47
N GLU A 633 -0.63 34.68 15.99
CA GLU A 633 -1.86 35.15 15.31
C GLU A 633 -3.19 34.74 15.99
N GLY A 634 -3.25 34.83 17.32
CA GLY A 634 -4.47 34.52 18.08
C GLY A 634 -4.76 33.02 18.26
N GLY A 635 -3.85 32.14 17.86
CA GLY A 635 -3.88 30.72 18.17
C GLY A 635 -2.76 30.30 19.11
N ARG A 636 -2.95 29.17 19.80
CA ARG A 636 -1.98 28.59 20.74
C ARG A 636 -1.56 27.21 20.25
N TYR A 637 -0.26 27.04 19.99
CA TYR A 637 0.31 25.89 19.29
C TYR A 637 1.53 25.36 20.04
N SER A 638 1.96 24.13 19.78
CA SER A 638 3.33 23.73 20.13
C SER A 638 4.31 24.37 19.14
N ALA A 639 5.54 24.64 19.57
CA ALA A 639 6.59 25.21 18.73
C ALA A 639 6.78 24.36 17.46
N ALA A 640 6.84 23.03 17.60
CA ALA A 640 6.96 22.13 16.44
C ALA A 640 5.83 22.34 15.41
N ASN A 641 4.57 22.39 15.87
CA ASN A 641 3.41 22.55 14.99
C ASN A 641 3.36 23.93 14.31
N LEU A 642 3.76 24.99 15.02
CA LEU A 642 3.84 26.33 14.45
C LEU A 642 4.96 26.41 13.39
N TYR A 643 6.14 25.87 13.70
CA TYR A 643 7.27 25.83 12.79
C TYR A 643 6.90 25.12 11.47
N ASP A 644 6.21 23.98 11.58
CA ASP A 644 5.70 23.25 10.42
C ASP A 644 4.66 24.06 9.63
N ALA A 645 3.71 24.70 10.30
CA ALA A 645 2.69 25.51 9.62
C ALA A 645 3.30 26.69 8.86
N LEU A 646 4.32 27.35 9.43
CA LEU A 646 5.10 28.41 8.77
C LEU A 646 5.88 27.87 7.56
N LYS A 647 6.56 26.74 7.71
CA LYS A 647 7.28 26.05 6.62
C LYS A 647 6.35 25.59 5.49
N GLU A 648 5.12 25.20 5.83
CA GLU A 648 4.06 24.84 4.89
C GLU A 648 3.37 26.06 4.25
N GLY A 649 3.71 27.28 4.69
CA GLY A 649 3.22 28.54 4.11
C GLY A 649 1.79 28.91 4.51
N PHE A 650 1.23 28.31 5.58
CA PHE A 650 -0.12 28.62 6.06
C PHE A 650 -0.29 30.05 6.58
N TYR A 651 0.81 30.73 6.92
CA TYR A 651 0.84 32.09 7.44
C TYR A 651 1.53 33.09 6.49
N GLY A 652 1.82 32.71 5.24
CA GLY A 652 2.70 33.49 4.35
C GLY A 652 4.18 33.13 4.54
N LYS A 653 5.05 33.58 3.62
CA LYS A 653 6.48 33.22 3.62
C LYS A 653 7.18 33.77 4.88
N LEU A 654 8.08 32.94 5.42
CA LEU A 654 9.07 33.20 6.48
C LEU A 654 9.73 34.57 6.42
#